data_AF-A0A6L6J2X3-F1
#
_entry.id   AF-A0A6L6J2X3-F1
#
_cell.length_a   1.000
_cell.length_b   1.000
_cell.length_c   1.000
_cell.angle_alpha   90.00
_cell.angle_beta   90.00
_cell.angle_gamma   90.00
#
_symmetry.space_group_name_H-M   'P 1'
#
loop_
_entity.id
_entity.type
_entity.pdbx_description
1 polymer ?
#
loop_
_entity_poly.entity_id
_entity_poly.type
_entity_poly.pdbx_seq_one_letter_code
_entity_poly.pdbx_strand_id
1 'polypeptide(L)'
;MFMIAFSKNPTAPAISLLVALAGSTAHAQQQSPQPPDLSGFELIFRDDFDAAGLNAYRNGKGLWSTSSRRDDIMTNGPKSVFLSDATTTQDGGPVGIDPLRLADGRLRIGAGVIPDDKRALVQSALANVGRSDQADKVRYYTGMVSLADTWAQAYGYYEITARIPEGKGHWPAFWLAPAGIGWPPEIDIFEAYSRGVGGRPTPNDDKFSVASFFDRLDLQGNPTQAVDFTNPFDLDADGNPAAPMVKTHQQGEQFIFQDIVNARQKFGADMHAEDWTWAAAWTPEKITFYFGRDHDSLIPFYSTPVPPDLTTPMYVIINDQISSHWGWDPVRGLDHLTFADGNEFSIESVSVYALHPDRELRGEGDGATIIDDTRASRISGTDGRDVIVTGGGAGQDFVALGGGADVLHVMRGTGNVIVSDFGSDDHIVLEGFHFDGPQGAMARLTQVGGDVWLANGAYPADPQTVIFRNTRVEDIRPEQLVVRWSVTPDRTASLTVSNEPLADAQGSGHVHATARDMKLTDAGSSAEQVVLQGDAGDQEYRVSRRNTQIVEQPQGGVDSVVAMAGFALPANVENITAAQGARGLELTGNDQDNRIESNAKGNRLRGGPGNDLIISHGGPDWIVHAAGDGDDVVEGFTPQSRILLEGHPATDPAQIMARLHAEGGQVVLDLGAGGSITFRDTVLADFTPQNFLLRNSGGDWGQGQGLPFLRPQPAGVPE
;
A
#
# COMPACT_ATOMS: atom_id res chain seq x y z
N MET A 1 -98.32 -27.69 18.07
CA MET A 1 -99.54 -27.74 17.23
C MET A 1 -99.05 -27.76 15.78
N PHE A 2 -99.17 -28.95 15.14
CA PHE A 2 -98.94 -29.28 13.71
C PHE A 2 -97.51 -29.07 13.15
N MET A 3 -96.88 -29.94 12.34
CA MET A 3 -97.04 -31.34 11.86
C MET A 3 -95.72 -31.65 11.09
N ILE A 4 -95.02 -32.79 11.31
CA ILE A 4 -94.87 -33.97 10.40
C ILE A 4 -94.12 -33.66 9.07
N ALA A 5 -93.10 -34.36 8.52
CA ALA A 5 -92.45 -35.68 8.71
C ALA A 5 -91.14 -35.82 7.89
N PHE A 6 -90.24 -36.73 8.33
CA PHE A 6 -89.30 -37.70 7.64
C PHE A 6 -88.61 -37.34 6.29
N SER A 7 -87.38 -37.74 5.91
CA SER A 7 -86.48 -38.86 6.30
C SER A 7 -85.06 -38.75 5.65
N LYS A 8 -84.05 -39.34 6.32
CA LYS A 8 -82.79 -40.01 5.84
C LYS A 8 -81.57 -39.23 5.23
N ASN A 9 -80.51 -39.15 6.06
CA ASN A 9 -79.04 -39.29 5.88
C ASN A 9 -78.43 -39.74 4.51
N PRO A 10 -77.08 -39.63 4.30
CA PRO A 10 -76.14 -38.52 4.58
C PRO A 10 -75.06 -38.33 3.47
N THR A 11 -74.31 -37.21 3.45
CA THR A 11 -72.82 -37.14 3.32
C THR A 11 -72.34 -35.71 3.03
N ALA A 12 -71.44 -35.24 3.90
CA ALA A 12 -70.39 -34.20 3.77
C ALA A 12 -70.73 -32.85 3.07
N PRO A 13 -70.71 -31.71 3.79
CA PRO A 13 -70.72 -30.40 3.17
C PRO A 13 -69.32 -29.83 3.02
N ALA A 14 -69.05 -29.36 1.80
CA ALA A 14 -68.14 -28.25 1.53
C ALA A 14 -68.61 -27.01 2.30
N ILE A 15 -67.66 -26.27 2.88
CA ILE A 15 -67.90 -24.94 3.45
C ILE A 15 -67.11 -23.95 2.62
N SER A 16 -67.83 -23.09 1.89
CA SER A 16 -67.32 -21.83 1.39
C SER A 16 -67.94 -20.67 2.17
N LEU A 17 -67.03 -19.86 2.71
CA LEU A 17 -67.03 -18.39 2.76
C LEU A 17 -68.07 -17.67 3.65
N LEU A 18 -67.58 -17.10 4.76
CA LEU A 18 -67.85 -15.70 5.09
C LEU A 18 -66.67 -15.07 5.86
N VAL A 19 -66.29 -13.89 5.37
CA VAL A 19 -65.18 -13.00 5.70
C VAL A 19 -65.07 -12.65 7.19
N ALA A 20 -63.85 -12.75 7.74
CA ALA A 20 -63.37 -11.95 8.87
C ALA A 20 -62.14 -11.17 8.42
N LEU A 21 -62.27 -9.84 8.39
CA LEU A 21 -61.17 -8.89 8.16
C LEU A 21 -60.21 -8.95 9.35
N ALA A 22 -59.08 -9.64 9.18
CA ALA A 22 -57.90 -9.50 10.02
C ALA A 22 -56.80 -8.90 9.15
N GLY A 23 -56.36 -7.69 9.50
CA GLY A 23 -55.20 -7.06 8.87
C GLY A 23 -53.98 -7.96 9.05
N SER A 24 -53.39 -8.36 7.94
CA SER A 24 -52.16 -9.14 7.93
C SER A 24 -50.99 -8.25 8.37
N THR A 25 -50.54 -8.42 9.62
CA THR A 25 -49.16 -8.12 9.97
C THR A 25 -48.30 -9.18 9.29
N ALA A 26 -47.63 -8.80 8.19
CA ALA A 26 -46.58 -9.60 7.61
C ALA A 26 -45.51 -9.85 8.68
N HIS A 27 -45.44 -11.08 9.18
CA HIS A 27 -44.28 -11.51 9.96
C HIS A 27 -43.14 -11.64 8.97
N ALA A 28 -42.06 -10.88 9.17
CA ALA A 28 -40.81 -11.09 8.44
C ALA A 28 -40.41 -12.56 8.60
N GLN A 29 -40.26 -13.29 7.49
CA GLN A 29 -39.58 -14.58 7.54
C GLN A 29 -38.12 -14.26 7.89
N GLN A 30 -37.73 -14.51 9.15
CA GLN A 30 -36.32 -14.44 9.55
C GLN A 30 -35.55 -15.46 8.69
N GLN A 31 -34.70 -14.96 7.80
CA GLN A 31 -33.72 -15.80 7.12
C GLN A 31 -32.83 -16.46 8.17
N SER A 32 -32.56 -17.76 8.00
CA SER A 32 -31.66 -18.48 8.91
C SER A 32 -30.23 -17.95 8.76
N PRO A 33 -29.43 -17.94 9.86
CA PRO A 33 -28.01 -17.68 9.78
C PRO A 33 -27.31 -18.52 8.72
N GLN A 34 -26.44 -17.88 7.96
CA GLN A 34 -25.61 -18.50 6.93
C GLN A 34 -24.27 -17.73 6.87
N PRO A 35 -23.39 -17.92 7.88
CA PRO A 35 -22.08 -17.29 7.87
C PRO A 35 -21.28 -17.69 6.62
N PRO A 36 -20.34 -16.82 6.17
CA PRO A 36 -19.50 -17.12 5.02
C PRO A 36 -18.61 -18.34 5.27
N ASP A 37 -18.35 -19.10 4.21
CA ASP A 37 -17.32 -20.14 4.24
C ASP A 37 -15.94 -19.49 4.10
N LEU A 38 -15.16 -19.52 5.18
CA LEU A 38 -13.83 -18.93 5.23
C LEU A 38 -12.71 -19.93 4.90
N SER A 39 -13.02 -21.14 4.44
CA SER A 39 -11.99 -22.16 4.15
C SER A 39 -11.03 -21.78 3.02
N GLY A 40 -11.44 -20.89 2.11
CA GLY A 40 -10.58 -20.30 1.07
C GLY A 40 -9.87 -19.01 1.49
N PHE A 41 -9.96 -18.62 2.76
CA PHE A 41 -9.43 -17.37 3.28
C PHE A 41 -8.41 -17.60 4.41
N GLU A 42 -7.42 -16.73 4.52
CA GLU A 42 -6.44 -16.66 5.60
C GLU A 42 -6.76 -15.47 6.51
N LEU A 43 -6.81 -15.68 7.83
CA LEU A 43 -6.90 -14.57 8.78
C LEU A 43 -5.59 -13.76 8.72
N ILE A 44 -5.65 -12.48 8.34
CA ILE A 44 -4.49 -11.59 8.30
C ILE A 44 -4.28 -10.91 9.64
N PHE A 45 -5.34 -10.35 10.22
CA PHE A 45 -5.32 -9.90 11.61
C PHE A 45 -6.74 -9.85 12.18
N ARG A 46 -6.77 -9.93 13.51
CA ARG A 46 -7.91 -9.55 14.34
C ARG A 46 -7.43 -8.58 15.40
N ASP A 47 -8.15 -7.47 15.57
CA ASP A 47 -7.93 -6.54 16.67
C ASP A 47 -9.19 -6.52 17.54
N ASP A 48 -9.06 -6.98 18.78
CA ASP A 48 -10.09 -6.98 19.82
C ASP A 48 -9.96 -5.75 20.75
N PHE A 49 -9.03 -4.84 20.46
CA PHE A 49 -8.84 -3.57 21.18
C PHE A 49 -8.66 -3.73 22.70
N ASP A 50 -8.06 -4.85 23.13
CA ASP A 50 -7.81 -5.22 24.52
C ASP A 50 -6.47 -4.70 25.06
N ALA A 51 -5.61 -4.21 24.17
CA ALA A 51 -4.33 -3.62 24.50
C ALA A 51 -4.47 -2.32 25.33
N ALA A 52 -3.40 -1.94 26.03
CA ALA A 52 -3.38 -0.75 26.88
C ALA A 52 -3.47 0.58 26.08
N GLY A 53 -3.17 0.54 24.78
CA GLY A 53 -3.21 1.69 23.89
C GLY A 53 -3.43 1.23 22.45
N LEU A 54 -3.95 2.13 21.62
CA LEU A 54 -4.15 1.85 20.20
C LEU A 54 -2.80 1.51 19.57
N ASN A 55 -2.77 0.45 18.76
CA ASN A 55 -1.60 0.12 17.94
C ASN A 55 -1.51 1.10 16.76
N ALA A 56 -1.32 2.38 17.08
CA ALA A 56 -1.38 3.48 16.15
C ALA A 56 -0.09 3.54 15.31
N TYR A 57 -0.23 3.71 14.00
CA TYR A 57 0.89 3.86 13.09
C TYR A 57 1.58 5.21 13.31
N ARG A 58 2.82 5.17 13.78
CA ARG A 58 3.68 6.31 14.10
C ARG A 58 5.11 5.99 13.68
N ASN A 59 5.75 6.91 12.98
CA ASN A 59 7.17 6.81 12.63
C ASN A 59 7.57 5.46 11.98
N GLY A 60 6.71 4.92 11.10
CA GLY A 60 6.98 3.66 10.40
C GLY A 60 6.61 2.38 11.16
N LYS A 61 5.94 2.48 12.32
CA LYS A 61 5.57 1.33 13.17
C LYS A 61 4.12 1.45 13.66
N GLY A 62 3.39 0.35 13.72
CA GLY A 62 2.01 0.28 14.18
C GLY A 62 1.07 -0.31 13.13
N LEU A 63 -0.22 -0.38 13.45
CA LEU A 63 -1.26 -0.94 12.57
C LEU A 63 -2.19 0.16 12.02
N TRP A 64 -2.71 1.01 12.90
CA TRP A 64 -3.80 1.94 12.59
C TRP A 64 -3.29 3.36 12.34
N SER A 65 -3.37 3.83 11.10
CA SER A 65 -3.25 5.26 10.79
C SER A 65 -4.43 6.03 11.38
N THR A 66 -4.19 7.22 11.91
CA THR A 66 -5.22 8.04 12.58
C THR A 66 -5.49 9.37 11.87
N SER A 67 -4.97 9.52 10.65
CA SER A 67 -5.22 10.60 9.71
C SER A 67 -5.71 10.02 8.38
N SER A 68 -6.26 10.88 7.53
CA SER A 68 -6.60 10.49 6.17
C SER A 68 -5.34 10.40 5.29
N ARG A 69 -5.48 9.72 4.14
CA ARG A 69 -4.47 9.43 3.11
C ARG A 69 -3.58 10.59 2.61
N ARG A 70 -3.86 11.85 2.97
CA ARG A 70 -3.05 13.04 2.59
C ARG A 70 -2.71 13.94 3.77
N ASP A 71 -2.80 13.37 4.97
CA ASP A 71 -2.83 14.10 6.24
C ASP A 71 -3.89 15.21 6.27
N ASP A 72 -4.89 15.14 5.38
CA ASP A 72 -6.03 16.02 5.45
C ASP A 72 -6.85 15.64 6.69
N ILE A 73 -7.26 16.66 7.43
CA ILE A 73 -8.07 16.48 8.63
C ILE A 73 -9.54 16.81 8.37
N MET A 74 -9.91 17.27 7.17
CA MET A 74 -11.32 17.49 6.84
C MET A 74 -12.07 16.16 6.73
N THR A 75 -13.29 16.12 7.26
CA THR A 75 -14.23 15.05 6.90
C THR A 75 -14.91 15.37 5.55
N ASN A 76 -15.67 14.42 4.99
CA ASN A 76 -16.53 14.70 3.84
C ASN A 76 -17.71 15.63 4.20
N GLY A 77 -17.87 16.01 5.47
CA GLY A 77 -18.86 16.95 5.98
C GLY A 77 -18.29 18.37 6.05
N PRO A 78 -19.07 19.41 5.70
CA PRO A 78 -18.54 20.77 5.59
C PRO A 78 -18.18 21.43 6.95
N LYS A 79 -18.40 20.76 8.08
CA LYS A 79 -18.36 21.37 9.42
C LYS A 79 -17.58 20.56 10.45
N SER A 80 -16.86 19.51 10.06
CA SER A 80 -16.12 18.69 11.01
C SER A 80 -14.74 18.29 10.50
N VAL A 81 -13.89 17.93 11.45
CA VAL A 81 -12.53 17.45 11.22
C VAL A 81 -12.27 16.14 11.95
N PHE A 82 -11.47 15.28 11.34
CA PHE A 82 -10.83 14.14 11.97
C PHE A 82 -9.60 14.61 12.76
N LEU A 83 -9.57 14.33 14.07
CA LEU A 83 -8.45 14.64 14.95
C LEU A 83 -7.94 13.36 15.62
N SER A 84 -6.71 13.41 16.11
CA SER A 84 -6.09 12.39 16.97
C SER A 84 -5.05 13.02 17.89
N ASP A 85 -4.46 12.23 18.77
CA ASP A 85 -3.30 12.61 19.58
C ASP A 85 -2.11 13.12 18.73
N ALA A 86 -2.00 12.67 17.48
CA ALA A 86 -0.96 13.05 16.54
C ALA A 86 -1.26 14.32 15.74
N THR A 87 -2.45 14.94 15.87
CA THR A 87 -2.76 16.14 15.10
C THR A 87 -2.00 17.37 15.62
N THR A 88 -1.21 17.99 14.75
CA THR A 88 -0.35 19.14 15.07
C THR A 88 -0.82 20.45 14.46
N THR A 89 -0.47 21.55 15.12
CA THR A 89 -0.53 22.93 14.60
C THR A 89 0.65 23.22 13.67
N GLN A 90 0.64 24.37 12.99
CA GLN A 90 1.72 24.77 12.05
C GLN A 90 3.10 24.92 12.68
N ASP A 91 3.17 25.20 13.98
CA ASP A 91 4.40 25.28 14.76
C ASP A 91 4.81 23.92 15.36
N GLY A 92 4.12 22.83 15.01
CA GLY A 92 4.40 21.47 15.48
C GLY A 92 3.85 21.15 16.87
N GLY A 93 3.13 22.08 17.51
CA GLY A 93 2.47 21.85 18.79
C GLY A 93 1.25 20.92 18.68
N PRO A 94 0.86 20.22 19.75
CA PRO A 94 -0.33 19.37 19.72
C PRO A 94 -1.62 20.20 19.79
N VAL A 95 -2.65 19.80 19.04
CA VAL A 95 -4.02 20.35 19.25
C VAL A 95 -4.56 19.91 20.61
N GLY A 96 -4.27 18.68 21.03
CA GLY A 96 -4.66 18.12 22.32
C GLY A 96 -6.17 17.83 22.41
N ILE A 97 -6.76 17.35 21.31
CA ILE A 97 -8.08 16.73 21.26
C ILE A 97 -7.87 15.34 20.67
N ASP A 98 -8.16 14.30 21.45
CA ASP A 98 -8.10 12.92 20.98
C ASP A 98 -9.48 12.24 21.10
N PRO A 99 -10.17 12.00 19.97
CA PRO A 99 -11.42 11.29 19.92
C PRO A 99 -11.27 9.76 19.94
N LEU A 100 -10.05 9.21 19.79
CA LEU A 100 -9.81 7.77 19.74
C LEU A 100 -9.44 7.26 21.13
N ARG A 101 -10.26 6.39 21.72
CA ARG A 101 -10.00 5.88 23.08
C ARG A 101 -10.19 4.38 23.16
N LEU A 102 -9.25 3.69 23.76
CA LEU A 102 -9.48 2.30 24.19
C LEU A 102 -10.11 2.30 25.58
N ALA A 103 -11.27 1.66 25.71
CA ALA A 103 -11.96 1.51 26.98
C ALA A 103 -12.85 0.27 26.98
N ASP A 104 -12.69 -0.56 28.02
CA ASP A 104 -13.43 -1.81 28.23
C ASP A 104 -13.25 -2.85 27.11
N GLY A 105 -12.03 -2.94 26.54
CA GLY A 105 -11.70 -3.86 25.44
C GLY A 105 -12.32 -3.46 24.12
N ARG A 106 -12.34 -2.14 23.83
CA ARG A 106 -13.04 -1.56 22.67
C ARG A 106 -12.35 -0.30 22.20
N LEU A 107 -12.36 -0.07 20.90
CA LEU A 107 -12.07 1.25 20.34
C LEU A 107 -13.35 2.10 20.34
N ARG A 108 -13.29 3.28 20.95
CA ARG A 108 -14.33 4.29 20.90
C ARG A 108 -13.87 5.46 20.04
N ILE A 109 -14.62 5.73 18.97
CA ILE A 109 -14.49 6.93 18.15
C ILE A 109 -15.51 7.94 18.67
N GLY A 110 -15.02 8.87 19.47
CA GLY A 110 -15.82 9.97 20.01
C GLY A 110 -15.97 11.13 19.03
N ALA A 111 -16.97 11.96 19.26
CA ALA A 111 -17.19 13.19 18.53
C ALA A 111 -17.65 14.29 19.48
N GLY A 112 -17.51 15.55 19.07
CA GLY A 112 -17.91 16.66 19.91
C GLY A 112 -17.88 18.03 19.24
N VAL A 113 -18.36 19.04 19.95
CA VAL A 113 -18.17 20.44 19.58
C VAL A 113 -16.75 20.84 19.93
N ILE A 114 -16.04 21.49 19.02
CA ILE A 114 -14.69 21.99 19.29
C ILE A 114 -14.75 23.00 20.46
N PRO A 115 -14.01 22.76 21.55
CA PRO A 115 -13.96 23.66 22.69
C PRO A 115 -13.50 25.07 22.28
N ASP A 116 -14.07 26.11 22.91
CA ASP A 116 -13.77 27.50 22.57
C ASP A 116 -12.26 27.82 22.70
N ASP A 117 -11.60 27.26 23.70
CA ASP A 117 -10.16 27.41 23.98
C ASP A 117 -9.26 26.62 23.01
N LYS A 118 -9.82 25.64 22.29
CA LYS A 118 -9.11 24.83 21.29
C LYS A 118 -9.33 25.31 19.85
N ARG A 119 -10.27 26.23 19.60
CA ARG A 119 -10.59 26.71 18.24
C ARG A 119 -9.36 27.21 17.48
N ALA A 120 -8.55 28.07 18.10
CA ALA A 120 -7.36 28.62 17.44
C ALA A 120 -6.34 27.53 17.06
N LEU A 121 -6.22 26.48 17.87
CA LEU A 121 -5.34 25.34 17.58
C LEU A 121 -5.87 24.52 16.41
N VAL A 122 -7.17 24.23 16.36
CA VAL A 122 -7.78 23.54 15.21
C VAL A 122 -7.67 24.37 13.93
N GLN A 123 -7.83 25.69 14.01
CA GLN A 123 -7.62 26.59 12.88
C GLN A 123 -6.16 26.55 12.39
N SER A 124 -5.19 26.50 13.30
CA SER A 124 -3.78 26.34 12.94
C SER A 124 -3.51 24.95 12.33
N ALA A 125 -4.11 23.88 12.84
CA ALA A 125 -3.99 22.55 12.25
C ALA A 125 -4.60 22.48 10.84
N LEU A 126 -5.75 23.12 10.61
CA LEU A 126 -6.32 23.27 9.26
C LEU A 126 -5.39 24.05 8.34
N ALA A 127 -4.75 25.10 8.83
CA ALA A 127 -3.76 25.84 8.06
C ALA A 127 -2.50 25.00 7.74
N ASN A 128 -2.11 24.09 8.65
CA ASN A 128 -1.00 23.16 8.44
C ASN A 128 -1.23 22.25 7.23
N VAL A 129 -2.48 21.82 7.02
CA VAL A 129 -2.88 20.95 5.91
C VAL A 129 -3.42 21.71 4.69
N GLY A 130 -3.22 23.04 4.65
CA GLY A 130 -3.66 23.88 3.52
C GLY A 130 -5.17 24.13 3.42
N ARG A 131 -5.92 23.97 4.51
CA ARG A 131 -7.39 24.10 4.61
C ARG A 131 -7.85 25.36 5.38
N SER A 132 -7.03 26.41 5.42
CA SER A 132 -7.36 27.67 6.14
C SER A 132 -8.69 28.29 5.72
N ASP A 133 -9.12 28.08 4.47
CA ASP A 133 -10.37 28.58 3.90
C ASP A 133 -11.63 27.88 4.43
N GLN A 134 -11.47 26.71 5.07
CA GLN A 134 -12.57 25.96 5.69
C GLN A 134 -12.74 26.28 7.19
N ALA A 135 -11.75 26.95 7.79
CA ALA A 135 -11.62 27.12 9.24
C ALA A 135 -12.87 27.72 9.92
N ASP A 136 -13.54 28.68 9.28
CA ASP A 136 -14.75 29.33 9.82
C ASP A 136 -16.00 28.43 9.79
N LYS A 137 -15.98 27.35 9.01
CA LYS A 137 -17.11 26.43 8.86
C LYS A 137 -17.05 25.28 9.86
N VAL A 138 -15.84 24.92 10.31
CA VAL A 138 -15.59 23.78 11.18
C VAL A 138 -16.09 24.07 12.59
N ARG A 139 -16.98 23.21 13.09
CA ARG A 139 -17.60 23.30 14.41
C ARG A 139 -17.37 22.06 15.26
N TYR A 140 -17.24 20.91 14.63
CA TYR A 140 -17.18 19.62 15.32
C TYR A 140 -15.83 18.92 15.08
N TYR A 141 -15.45 18.05 15.99
CA TYR A 141 -14.37 17.10 15.80
C TYR A 141 -14.92 15.67 15.90
N THR A 142 -14.20 14.73 15.31
CA THR A 142 -14.42 13.29 15.38
C THR A 142 -13.11 12.55 15.06
N GLY A 143 -13.11 11.22 15.04
CA GLY A 143 -11.93 10.40 14.76
C GLY A 143 -12.10 9.47 13.57
N MET A 144 -10.97 8.93 13.11
CA MET A 144 -10.90 7.81 12.18
C MET A 144 -9.70 6.92 12.52
N VAL A 145 -9.78 5.65 12.11
CA VAL A 145 -8.62 4.77 11.94
C VAL A 145 -8.64 4.17 10.54
N SER A 146 -7.46 3.91 9.97
CA SER A 146 -7.34 3.24 8.67
C SER A 146 -6.09 2.37 8.59
N LEU A 147 -6.04 1.52 7.58
CA LEU A 147 -4.85 0.72 7.24
C LEU A 147 -4.04 1.33 6.07
N ALA A 148 -4.30 2.58 5.71
CA ALA A 148 -3.74 3.20 4.50
C ALA A 148 -2.21 3.09 4.38
N ASP A 149 -1.52 3.11 5.52
CA ASP A 149 -0.05 3.10 5.60
C ASP A 149 0.55 1.73 5.95
N THR A 150 -0.29 0.72 6.15
CA THR A 150 0.14 -0.57 6.71
C THR A 150 -0.36 -1.77 5.92
N TRP A 151 -1.54 -1.69 5.31
CA TRP A 151 -2.12 -2.84 4.61
C TRP A 151 -3.13 -2.45 3.55
N ALA A 152 -2.96 -3.03 2.37
CA ALA A 152 -4.03 -3.14 1.39
C ALA A 152 -3.96 -4.49 0.69
N GLN A 153 -5.11 -5.02 0.28
CA GLN A 153 -5.19 -6.28 -0.46
C GLN A 153 -6.33 -6.23 -1.47
N ALA A 154 -6.19 -6.99 -2.55
CA ALA A 154 -7.30 -7.26 -3.46
C ALA A 154 -8.06 -8.49 -2.96
N TYR A 155 -9.40 -8.43 -2.98
CA TYR A 155 -10.28 -9.48 -2.46
C TYR A 155 -10.09 -9.73 -0.96
N GLY A 156 -10.97 -10.52 -0.34
CA GLY A 156 -10.88 -10.83 1.08
C GLY A 156 -12.23 -10.86 1.80
N TYR A 157 -12.17 -11.11 3.10
CA TYR A 157 -13.31 -11.03 4.00
C TYR A 157 -13.02 -10.02 5.10
N TYR A 158 -13.97 -9.11 5.33
CA TYR A 158 -13.83 -7.98 6.23
C TYR A 158 -15.01 -7.97 7.18
N GLU A 159 -14.75 -7.97 8.48
CA GLU A 159 -15.77 -8.06 9.52
C GLU A 159 -15.50 -7.02 10.61
N ILE A 160 -16.58 -6.38 11.07
CA ILE A 160 -16.56 -5.49 12.22
C ILE A 160 -17.74 -5.78 13.12
N THR A 161 -17.48 -5.85 14.43
CA THR A 161 -18.51 -5.91 15.46
C THR A 161 -18.50 -4.60 16.24
N ALA A 162 -19.62 -3.88 16.23
CA ALA A 162 -19.70 -2.55 16.79
C ALA A 162 -21.13 -2.16 17.22
N ARG A 163 -21.20 -1.09 18.02
CA ARG A 163 -22.44 -0.39 18.39
C ARG A 163 -22.42 1.02 17.81
N ILE A 164 -23.51 1.36 17.13
CA ILE A 164 -23.70 2.64 16.44
C ILE A 164 -24.19 3.69 17.46
N PRO A 165 -23.59 4.89 17.54
CA PRO A 165 -24.05 5.95 18.42
C PRO A 165 -25.46 6.42 18.04
N GLU A 166 -26.09 7.16 18.95
CA GLU A 166 -27.33 7.88 18.69
C GLU A 166 -27.07 9.34 18.36
N GLY A 167 -28.00 9.95 17.65
CA GLY A 167 -28.03 11.37 17.35
C GLY A 167 -27.83 11.64 15.87
N LYS A 168 -28.83 12.25 15.25
CA LYS A 168 -28.70 12.81 13.90
C LYS A 168 -27.40 13.62 13.83
N GLY A 169 -26.62 13.41 12.78
CA GLY A 169 -25.33 14.06 12.60
C GLY A 169 -24.18 13.08 12.58
N HIS A 170 -24.25 12.02 13.40
CA HIS A 170 -23.35 10.88 13.33
C HIS A 170 -23.60 10.08 12.06
N TRP A 171 -22.51 9.66 11.43
CA TRP A 171 -22.49 8.84 10.23
C TRP A 171 -21.29 7.88 10.29
N PRO A 172 -21.37 6.84 11.14
CA PRO A 172 -20.34 5.82 11.25
C PRO A 172 -20.23 4.98 10.00
N ALA A 173 -19.01 4.63 9.62
CA ALA A 173 -18.73 3.84 8.44
C ALA A 173 -17.60 2.84 8.68
N PHE A 174 -17.70 1.69 8.02
CA PHE A 174 -16.65 0.71 7.81
C PHE A 174 -16.60 0.41 6.32
N TRP A 175 -15.49 0.76 5.67
CA TRP A 175 -15.42 0.82 4.22
C TRP A 175 -13.99 0.62 3.73
N LEU A 176 -13.88 0.38 2.42
CA LEU A 176 -12.62 0.12 1.74
C LEU A 176 -12.37 1.21 0.70
N ALA A 177 -11.14 1.71 0.66
CA ALA A 177 -10.67 2.68 -0.32
C ALA A 177 -9.46 2.15 -1.10
N PRO A 178 -9.26 2.54 -2.37
CA PRO A 178 -8.20 2.02 -3.20
C PRO A 178 -6.85 2.51 -2.68
N ALA A 179 -5.86 1.62 -2.63
CA ALA A 179 -4.49 1.99 -2.27
C ALA A 179 -3.81 2.81 -3.38
N GLY A 180 -4.14 2.58 -4.66
CA GLY A 180 -3.62 3.35 -5.80
C GLY A 180 -4.34 4.67 -6.05
N ILE A 181 -3.78 5.52 -6.91
CA ILE A 181 -4.29 6.89 -7.18
C ILE A 181 -5.71 6.82 -7.74
N GLY A 182 -6.56 7.75 -7.34
CA GLY A 182 -7.91 7.89 -7.91
C GLY A 182 -9.02 7.40 -6.98
N TRP A 183 -10.23 7.78 -7.35
CA TRP A 183 -11.49 7.36 -6.78
C TRP A 183 -12.57 7.66 -7.83
N PRO A 184 -13.53 6.76 -8.08
CA PRO A 184 -13.67 5.36 -7.61
C PRO A 184 -12.48 4.43 -7.97
N PRO A 185 -12.42 3.16 -7.50
CA PRO A 185 -13.45 2.34 -6.82
C PRO A 185 -13.61 2.58 -5.31
N GLU A 186 -14.66 2.03 -4.68
CA GLU A 186 -14.92 2.04 -3.22
C GLU A 186 -15.88 0.91 -2.82
N ILE A 187 -15.75 0.35 -1.60
CA ILE A 187 -16.71 -0.63 -1.04
C ILE A 187 -17.13 -0.18 0.36
N ASP A 188 -18.40 0.15 0.54
CA ASP A 188 -19.01 0.45 1.84
C ASP A 188 -19.58 -0.84 2.43
N ILE A 189 -18.89 -1.40 3.42
CA ILE A 189 -19.37 -2.57 4.17
C ILE A 189 -20.55 -2.17 5.05
N PHE A 190 -20.48 -0.97 5.64
CA PHE A 190 -21.66 -0.21 6.00
C PHE A 190 -21.37 1.29 6.12
N GLU A 191 -22.42 2.10 5.90
CA GLU A 191 -22.54 3.45 6.45
C GLU A 191 -23.85 3.58 7.22
N ALA A 192 -23.81 3.89 8.51
CA ALA A 192 -24.98 3.90 9.39
C ALA A 192 -25.51 5.32 9.66
N TYR A 193 -26.82 5.50 9.63
CA TYR A 193 -27.47 6.73 10.05
C TYR A 193 -27.90 6.60 11.50
N SER A 194 -27.32 7.43 12.37
CA SER A 194 -27.63 7.39 13.79
C SER A 194 -29.04 7.88 14.11
N ARG A 195 -29.77 7.15 14.96
CA ARG A 195 -31.17 7.48 15.29
C ARG A 195 -31.31 8.83 15.99
N GLY A 196 -32.47 9.46 15.87
CA GLY A 196 -32.75 10.72 16.57
C GLY A 196 -32.72 10.63 18.11
N VAL A 197 -32.23 11.69 18.78
CA VAL A 197 -32.19 11.81 20.25
C VAL A 197 -33.17 12.86 20.78
N GLY A 198 -33.42 12.88 22.09
CA GLY A 198 -34.25 13.90 22.74
C GLY A 198 -35.71 13.89 22.28
N GLY A 199 -36.24 12.72 21.91
CA GLY A 199 -37.60 12.56 21.40
C GLY A 199 -37.81 13.12 19.99
N ARG A 200 -36.75 13.26 19.19
CA ARG A 200 -36.80 13.77 17.82
C ARG A 200 -36.35 12.70 16.81
N PRO A 201 -37.21 11.71 16.48
CA PRO A 201 -36.88 10.68 15.50
C PRO A 201 -36.61 11.28 14.12
N THR A 202 -35.87 10.55 13.28
CA THR A 202 -35.54 10.95 11.92
C THR A 202 -36.02 9.92 10.90
N PRO A 203 -36.18 10.32 9.61
CA PRO A 203 -36.51 9.37 8.55
C PRO A 203 -35.46 8.27 8.31
N ASN A 204 -34.24 8.43 8.85
CA ASN A 204 -33.14 7.48 8.68
C ASN A 204 -32.85 6.68 9.96
N ASP A 205 -33.71 6.77 10.98
CA ASP A 205 -33.56 5.97 12.19
C ASP A 205 -33.49 4.47 11.84
N ASP A 206 -32.58 3.78 12.51
CA ASP A 206 -32.30 2.36 12.34
C ASP A 206 -31.87 1.96 10.91
N LYS A 207 -31.37 2.89 10.07
CA LYS A 207 -30.90 2.59 8.70
C LYS A 207 -29.38 2.57 8.54
N PHE A 208 -28.89 1.67 7.70
CA PHE A 208 -27.53 1.71 7.16
C PHE A 208 -27.53 1.40 5.66
N SER A 209 -26.54 1.90 4.92
CA SER A 209 -26.28 1.55 3.52
C SER A 209 -25.12 0.59 3.40
N VAL A 210 -25.15 -0.22 2.34
CA VAL A 210 -23.98 -0.93 1.81
C VAL A 210 -23.83 -0.60 0.34
N ALA A 211 -22.62 -0.51 -0.18
CA ALA A 211 -22.42 -0.12 -1.56
C ALA A 211 -21.10 -0.61 -2.16
N SER A 212 -21.08 -0.71 -3.48
CA SER A 212 -19.86 -0.81 -4.29
C SER A 212 -19.88 0.29 -5.34
N PHE A 213 -18.86 1.14 -5.37
CA PHE A 213 -18.71 2.23 -6.32
C PHE A 213 -17.60 1.89 -7.31
N PHE A 214 -17.86 2.22 -8.56
CA PHE A 214 -16.96 1.95 -9.68
C PHE A 214 -17.21 2.96 -10.80
N ASP A 215 -16.28 3.02 -11.74
CA ASP A 215 -16.45 3.80 -12.96
C ASP A 215 -15.97 3.04 -14.20
N ARG A 216 -15.75 3.78 -15.29
CA ARG A 216 -15.26 3.22 -16.56
C ARG A 216 -13.76 3.43 -16.74
N LEU A 217 -13.03 3.75 -15.68
CA LEU A 217 -11.60 4.01 -15.69
C LEU A 217 -10.90 3.00 -14.77
N ASP A 218 -9.65 2.66 -15.10
CA ASP A 218 -8.76 2.04 -14.12
C ASP A 218 -8.18 3.11 -13.18
N LEU A 219 -7.42 2.69 -12.16
CA LEU A 219 -6.75 3.60 -11.23
C LEU A 219 -5.73 4.55 -11.91
N GLN A 220 -5.29 4.23 -13.13
CA GLN A 220 -4.41 5.07 -13.93
C GLN A 220 -5.19 6.05 -14.81
N GLY A 221 -6.53 6.01 -14.77
CA GLY A 221 -7.42 6.87 -15.54
C GLY A 221 -7.64 6.40 -16.98
N ASN A 222 -7.28 5.15 -17.33
CA ASN A 222 -7.51 4.61 -18.67
C ASN A 222 -8.90 3.98 -18.78
N PRO A 223 -9.59 4.13 -19.92
CA PRO A 223 -10.90 3.51 -20.13
C PRO A 223 -10.90 1.98 -20.00
N THR A 224 -11.82 1.43 -19.22
CA THR A 224 -12.12 0.00 -19.12
C THR A 224 -13.15 -0.41 -20.19
N GLN A 225 -13.02 -1.63 -20.73
CA GLN A 225 -13.83 -2.10 -21.88
C GLN A 225 -15.21 -2.68 -21.52
N ALA A 226 -15.58 -2.71 -20.24
CA ALA A 226 -16.79 -3.40 -19.79
C ALA A 226 -18.07 -2.60 -20.13
N VAL A 227 -18.84 -3.15 -21.07
CA VAL A 227 -20.13 -2.63 -21.53
C VAL A 227 -21.25 -3.53 -20.99
N ASP A 228 -22.19 -2.92 -20.25
CA ASP A 228 -23.34 -3.50 -19.51
C ASP A 228 -23.07 -4.06 -18.10
N PHE A 229 -22.93 -3.15 -17.13
CA PHE A 229 -23.00 -3.49 -15.71
C PHE A 229 -24.47 -3.64 -15.29
N THR A 230 -24.88 -4.84 -14.94
CA THR A 230 -26.10 -5.10 -14.19
C THR A 230 -25.75 -6.00 -13.02
N ASN A 231 -26.54 -5.96 -11.95
CA ASN A 231 -26.36 -6.82 -10.80
C ASN A 231 -27.17 -8.11 -11.01
N PRO A 232 -26.54 -9.25 -11.35
CA PRO A 232 -27.27 -10.51 -11.53
C PRO A 232 -27.77 -11.10 -10.21
N PHE A 233 -27.32 -10.58 -9.07
CA PHE A 233 -27.69 -11.05 -7.73
C PHE A 233 -28.84 -10.25 -7.11
N ASP A 234 -29.27 -9.16 -7.77
CA ASP A 234 -30.38 -8.32 -7.36
C ASP A 234 -31.32 -8.12 -8.54
N LEU A 235 -32.61 -8.40 -8.36
CA LEU A 235 -33.59 -8.35 -9.44
C LEU A 235 -34.51 -7.17 -9.25
N ASP A 236 -34.74 -6.41 -10.32
CA ASP A 236 -35.73 -5.35 -10.35
C ASP A 236 -37.17 -5.89 -10.23
N ALA A 237 -38.15 -4.98 -10.20
CA ALA A 237 -39.56 -5.34 -10.07
C ALA A 237 -40.09 -6.23 -11.21
N ASP A 238 -39.41 -6.24 -12.36
CA ASP A 238 -39.74 -7.03 -13.54
C ASP A 238 -38.96 -8.36 -13.59
N GLY A 239 -38.09 -8.62 -12.62
CA GLY A 239 -37.28 -9.83 -12.50
C GLY A 239 -35.98 -9.80 -13.32
N ASN A 240 -35.54 -8.64 -13.81
CA ASN A 240 -34.30 -8.49 -14.54
C ASN A 240 -33.15 -8.09 -13.61
N PRO A 241 -31.89 -8.41 -13.95
CA PRO A 241 -30.72 -7.90 -13.24
C PRO A 241 -30.76 -6.38 -13.06
N ALA A 242 -30.65 -5.91 -11.82
CA ALA A 242 -30.79 -4.50 -11.48
C ALA A 242 -29.65 -3.65 -12.08
N ALA A 243 -29.98 -2.53 -12.71
CA ALA A 243 -28.97 -1.59 -13.19
C ALA A 243 -28.34 -0.80 -12.03
N PRO A 244 -27.05 -0.44 -12.12
CA PRO A 244 -26.43 0.43 -11.13
C PRO A 244 -27.06 1.83 -11.18
N MET A 245 -27.07 2.50 -10.03
CA MET A 245 -27.34 3.92 -9.98
C MET A 245 -26.20 4.67 -10.66
N VAL A 246 -26.53 5.70 -11.46
CA VAL A 246 -25.53 6.54 -12.15
C VAL A 246 -25.54 7.94 -11.56
N LYS A 247 -24.38 8.42 -11.12
CA LYS A 247 -24.16 9.81 -10.68
C LYS A 247 -23.18 10.49 -11.61
N THR A 248 -23.59 11.61 -12.20
CA THR A 248 -22.70 12.42 -13.05
C THR A 248 -21.96 13.46 -12.20
N HIS A 249 -20.64 13.46 -12.29
CA HIS A 249 -19.76 14.43 -11.66
C HIS A 249 -18.91 15.17 -12.71
N GLN A 250 -18.16 16.20 -12.30
CA GLN A 250 -17.36 17.02 -13.23
C GLN A 250 -16.26 16.21 -13.96
N GLN A 251 -15.88 15.06 -13.42
CA GLN A 251 -14.77 14.21 -13.89
C GLN A 251 -15.25 12.95 -14.63
N GLY A 252 -16.56 12.66 -14.65
CA GLY A 252 -17.10 11.45 -15.27
C GLY A 252 -18.42 10.98 -14.69
N GLU A 253 -18.82 9.77 -15.07
CA GLU A 253 -19.96 9.04 -14.48
C GLU A 253 -19.44 8.07 -13.41
N GLN A 254 -20.05 8.11 -12.24
CA GLN A 254 -19.88 7.13 -11.17
C GLN A 254 -21.07 6.16 -11.21
N PHE A 255 -20.79 4.87 -11.05
CA PHE A 255 -21.77 3.81 -10.97
C PHE A 255 -21.78 3.20 -9.57
N ILE A 256 -22.97 2.86 -9.07
CA ILE A 256 -23.16 2.41 -7.69
C ILE A 256 -24.16 1.25 -7.67
N PHE A 257 -23.76 0.13 -7.09
CA PHE A 257 -24.71 -0.86 -6.56
C PHE A 257 -24.85 -0.60 -5.07
N GLN A 258 -26.09 -0.42 -4.59
CA GLN A 258 -26.37 -0.02 -3.21
C GLN A 258 -27.68 -0.64 -2.72
N ASP A 259 -27.69 -1.05 -1.45
CA ASP A 259 -28.91 -1.30 -0.69
C ASP A 259 -28.96 -0.39 0.55
N ILE A 260 -30.17 0.03 0.95
CA ILE A 260 -30.41 0.79 2.18
C ILE A 260 -31.32 -0.04 3.07
N VAL A 261 -30.75 -0.54 4.16
CA VAL A 261 -31.40 -1.49 5.06
C VAL A 261 -31.90 -0.76 6.30
N ASN A 262 -33.18 -0.98 6.64
CA ASN A 262 -33.66 -0.69 7.99
C ASN A 262 -33.45 -1.93 8.88
N ALA A 263 -32.46 -1.88 9.76
CA ALA A 263 -32.00 -3.00 10.58
C ALA A 263 -33.11 -3.55 11.49
N ARG A 264 -33.89 -2.65 12.10
CA ARG A 264 -35.01 -3.03 12.98
C ARG A 264 -36.12 -3.75 12.21
N GLN A 265 -36.48 -3.28 11.02
CA GLN A 265 -37.54 -3.90 10.21
C GLN A 265 -37.10 -5.20 9.57
N LYS A 266 -35.88 -5.26 9.01
CA LYS A 266 -35.37 -6.42 8.27
C LYS A 266 -34.93 -7.55 9.22
N PHE A 267 -34.25 -7.20 10.32
CA PHE A 267 -33.59 -8.18 11.20
C PHE A 267 -34.10 -8.17 12.64
N GLY A 268 -34.97 -7.22 13.03
CA GLY A 268 -35.35 -7.04 14.44
C GLY A 268 -34.20 -6.49 15.29
N ALA A 269 -33.21 -5.87 14.66
CA ALA A 269 -31.99 -5.39 15.30
C ALA A 269 -32.15 -3.95 15.86
N ASP A 270 -31.56 -3.69 17.02
CA ASP A 270 -31.35 -2.34 17.54
C ASP A 270 -29.85 -2.05 17.61
N MET A 271 -29.29 -1.61 16.49
CA MET A 271 -27.85 -1.35 16.34
C MET A 271 -27.30 -0.22 17.23
N HIS A 272 -28.18 0.48 17.94
CA HIS A 272 -27.80 1.55 18.87
C HIS A 272 -27.74 1.07 20.32
N ALA A 273 -28.45 -0.01 20.66
CA ALA A 273 -28.56 -0.50 22.03
C ALA A 273 -27.54 -1.61 22.36
N GLU A 274 -27.14 -2.37 21.36
CA GLU A 274 -26.27 -3.55 21.50
C GLU A 274 -25.30 -3.64 20.32
N ASP A 275 -24.32 -4.53 20.44
CA ASP A 275 -23.34 -4.79 19.38
C ASP A 275 -23.96 -5.64 18.26
N TRP A 276 -23.57 -5.31 17.03
CA TRP A 276 -23.92 -6.06 15.84
C TRP A 276 -22.70 -6.20 14.94
N THR A 277 -22.71 -7.23 14.10
CA THR A 277 -21.64 -7.55 13.17
C THR A 277 -22.09 -7.23 11.75
N TRP A 278 -21.26 -6.46 11.04
CA TRP A 278 -21.32 -6.24 9.60
C TRP A 278 -20.12 -6.90 8.96
N ALA A 279 -20.33 -7.50 7.79
CA ALA A 279 -19.22 -8.06 7.05
C ALA A 279 -19.43 -8.03 5.54
N ALA A 280 -18.32 -8.12 4.80
CA ALA A 280 -18.34 -8.31 3.36
C ALA A 280 -17.33 -9.38 2.95
N ALA A 281 -17.77 -10.34 2.14
CA ALA A 281 -16.91 -11.27 1.41
C ALA A 281 -16.76 -10.76 -0.03
N TRP A 282 -15.56 -10.30 -0.38
CA TRP A 282 -15.20 -9.82 -1.71
C TRP A 282 -14.31 -10.85 -2.39
N THR A 283 -14.85 -11.54 -3.40
CA THR A 283 -14.13 -12.51 -4.24
C THR A 283 -13.98 -11.96 -5.66
N PRO A 284 -13.25 -12.61 -6.57
CA PRO A 284 -13.20 -12.20 -7.98
C PRO A 284 -14.58 -12.17 -8.68
N GLU A 285 -15.56 -12.94 -8.21
CA GLU A 285 -16.87 -13.06 -8.83
C GLU A 285 -17.88 -12.03 -8.32
N LYS A 286 -17.87 -11.78 -7.00
CA LYS A 286 -18.90 -10.96 -6.34
C LYS A 286 -18.45 -10.42 -4.99
N ILE A 287 -19.19 -9.41 -4.53
CA ILE A 287 -19.16 -8.95 -3.14
C ILE A 287 -20.48 -9.39 -2.50
N THR A 288 -20.43 -10.07 -1.36
CA THR A 288 -21.61 -10.43 -0.57
C THR A 288 -21.55 -9.74 0.79
N PHE A 289 -22.61 -9.01 1.15
CA PHE A 289 -22.74 -8.28 2.40
C PHE A 289 -23.58 -9.07 3.42
N TYR A 290 -23.13 -9.05 4.67
CA TYR A 290 -23.69 -9.81 5.78
C TYR A 290 -24.01 -8.91 6.97
N PHE A 291 -25.04 -9.29 7.72
CA PHE A 291 -25.40 -8.65 8.98
C PHE A 291 -25.91 -9.68 9.99
N GLY A 292 -25.52 -9.56 11.26
CA GLY A 292 -25.83 -10.52 12.33
C GLY A 292 -25.46 -9.98 13.71
N ARG A 293 -25.77 -10.73 14.78
CA ARG A 293 -25.36 -10.34 16.15
C ARG A 293 -23.88 -10.60 16.42
N ASP A 294 -23.35 -11.62 15.75
CA ASP A 294 -22.01 -12.16 15.85
C ASP A 294 -21.70 -12.89 14.53
N HIS A 295 -20.49 -13.41 14.38
CA HIS A 295 -20.06 -14.16 13.20
C HIS A 295 -21.01 -15.31 12.85
N ASP A 296 -21.35 -16.16 13.82
CA ASP A 296 -22.16 -17.37 13.61
C ASP A 296 -23.61 -17.07 13.22
N SER A 297 -24.09 -15.87 13.53
CA SER A 297 -25.45 -15.41 13.21
C SER A 297 -25.55 -14.56 11.94
N LEU A 298 -24.45 -14.37 11.21
CA LEU A 298 -24.42 -13.59 9.96
C LEU A 298 -25.40 -14.12 8.92
N ILE A 299 -26.17 -13.21 8.33
CA ILE A 299 -27.11 -13.50 7.24
C ILE A 299 -26.66 -12.71 5.99
N PRO A 300 -26.40 -13.36 4.84
CA PRO A 300 -26.15 -12.66 3.59
C PRO A 300 -27.45 -11.99 3.13
N PHE A 301 -27.40 -10.68 2.87
CA PHE A 301 -28.62 -9.92 2.57
C PHE A 301 -28.56 -9.09 1.29
N TYR A 302 -27.36 -8.88 0.74
CA TYR A 302 -27.14 -8.17 -0.53
C TYR A 302 -25.88 -8.71 -1.20
N SER A 303 -25.82 -8.71 -2.53
CA SER A 303 -24.62 -9.06 -3.28
C SER A 303 -24.53 -8.24 -4.55
N THR A 304 -23.31 -7.98 -5.00
CA THR A 304 -23.01 -7.22 -6.22
C THR A 304 -21.97 -7.98 -7.04
N PRO A 305 -21.94 -7.84 -8.37
CA PRO A 305 -20.80 -8.31 -9.16
C PRO A 305 -19.55 -7.48 -8.84
N VAL A 306 -18.40 -7.92 -9.35
CA VAL A 306 -17.12 -7.21 -9.22
C VAL A 306 -16.73 -6.62 -10.58
N PRO A 307 -16.94 -5.31 -10.79
CA PRO A 307 -16.43 -4.55 -11.92
C PRO A 307 -14.90 -4.62 -12.08
N PRO A 308 -14.34 -4.39 -13.28
CA PRO A 308 -12.90 -4.50 -13.53
C PRO A 308 -12.00 -3.61 -12.67
N ASP A 309 -12.45 -2.43 -12.27
CA ASP A 309 -11.72 -1.48 -11.40
C ASP A 309 -11.76 -1.89 -9.92
N LEU A 310 -12.80 -2.61 -9.50
CA LEU A 310 -12.93 -3.26 -8.17
C LEU A 310 -12.10 -4.57 -8.05
N THR A 311 -10.92 -4.61 -8.67
CA THR A 311 -9.95 -5.73 -8.60
C THR A 311 -8.60 -5.31 -7.99
N THR A 312 -8.49 -4.03 -7.61
CA THR A 312 -7.25 -3.40 -7.17
C THR A 312 -7.11 -3.47 -5.64
N PRO A 313 -5.89 -3.43 -5.07
CA PRO A 313 -5.74 -3.47 -3.62
C PRO A 313 -6.44 -2.30 -2.93
N MET A 314 -7.19 -2.61 -1.86
CA MET A 314 -7.92 -1.63 -1.05
C MET A 314 -7.56 -1.78 0.43
N TYR A 315 -7.59 -0.66 1.16
CA TYR A 315 -7.34 -0.61 2.60
C TYR A 315 -8.62 -0.25 3.36
N VAL A 316 -8.68 -0.68 4.61
CA VAL A 316 -9.81 -0.42 5.52
C VAL A 316 -9.79 1.01 6.04
N ILE A 317 -10.97 1.62 6.15
CA ILE A 317 -11.24 2.85 6.90
C ILE A 317 -12.41 2.61 7.85
N ILE A 318 -12.26 3.06 9.09
CA ILE A 318 -13.31 3.10 10.10
C ILE A 318 -13.39 4.52 10.64
N ASN A 319 -14.55 5.16 10.54
CA ASN A 319 -14.72 6.52 11.01
C ASN A 319 -16.15 6.77 11.49
N ASP A 320 -16.32 7.87 12.22
CA ASP A 320 -17.64 8.46 12.47
C ASP A 320 -17.67 9.86 11.89
N GLN A 321 -18.29 10.02 10.73
CA GLN A 321 -18.39 11.33 10.11
C GLN A 321 -19.48 12.15 10.80
N ILE A 322 -19.14 13.39 11.17
CA ILE A 322 -20.11 14.35 11.70
C ILE A 322 -20.50 15.35 10.63
N SER A 323 -21.80 15.54 10.40
CA SER A 323 -22.37 16.42 9.38
C SER A 323 -22.25 15.91 7.93
N SER A 324 -23.14 16.39 7.06
CA SER A 324 -23.05 16.13 5.62
C SER A 324 -23.46 17.37 4.81
N HIS A 325 -23.01 17.43 3.56
CA HIS A 325 -23.42 18.45 2.60
C HIS A 325 -24.94 18.40 2.28
N TRP A 326 -25.62 17.31 2.64
CA TRP A 326 -27.04 17.05 2.37
C TRP A 326 -27.96 17.39 3.56
N GLY A 327 -27.46 18.08 4.59
CA GLY A 327 -28.26 18.50 5.74
C GLY A 327 -28.43 17.44 6.83
N TRP A 328 -27.53 16.44 6.88
CA TRP A 328 -27.40 15.51 8.00
C TRP A 328 -26.56 16.12 9.13
N ASP A 329 -26.95 17.30 9.62
CA ASP A 329 -26.25 18.00 10.71
C ASP A 329 -26.76 17.57 12.11
N PRO A 330 -25.90 17.64 13.16
CA PRO A 330 -26.33 17.63 14.54
C PRO A 330 -27.47 18.60 14.84
N VAL A 331 -28.45 18.14 15.61
CA VAL A 331 -29.63 18.95 15.96
C VAL A 331 -29.23 20.00 16.99
N ARG A 332 -29.24 21.27 16.58
CA ARG A 332 -28.91 22.40 17.46
C ARG A 332 -29.67 22.33 18.79
N GLY A 333 -28.93 22.43 19.89
CA GLY A 333 -29.44 22.37 21.26
C GLY A 333 -29.52 20.95 21.84
N LEU A 334 -29.27 19.92 21.04
CA LEU A 334 -29.16 18.52 21.49
C LEU A 334 -27.71 18.00 21.48
N ASP A 335 -26.72 18.86 21.21
CA ASP A 335 -25.29 18.50 21.20
C ASP A 335 -24.86 17.74 22.48
N HIS A 336 -25.43 18.09 23.64
CA HIS A 336 -25.16 17.42 24.93
C HIS A 336 -25.72 15.99 25.06
N LEU A 337 -26.64 15.59 24.18
CA LEU A 337 -27.15 14.22 24.06
C LEU A 337 -26.43 13.48 22.93
N THR A 338 -26.25 14.16 21.79
CA THR A 338 -25.54 13.61 20.62
C THR A 338 -24.11 13.23 20.98
N PHE A 339 -23.39 14.11 21.68
CA PHE A 339 -21.98 13.90 22.03
C PHE A 339 -21.80 13.55 23.51
N ALA A 340 -22.77 12.88 24.12
CA ALA A 340 -22.68 12.45 25.51
C ALA A 340 -21.62 11.35 25.67
N ASP A 341 -20.89 11.35 26.80
CA ASP A 341 -20.00 10.25 27.15
C ASP A 341 -20.78 8.93 27.20
N GLY A 342 -20.23 7.87 26.58
CA GLY A 342 -20.90 6.57 26.42
C GLY A 342 -21.76 6.43 25.16
N ASN A 343 -21.95 7.51 24.40
CA ASN A 343 -22.64 7.53 23.10
C ASN A 343 -21.64 7.68 21.94
N GLU A 344 -20.49 7.02 22.02
CA GLU A 344 -19.49 6.99 20.96
C GLU A 344 -19.75 5.84 19.97
N PHE A 345 -19.17 5.94 18.76
CA PHE A 345 -19.07 4.79 17.88
C PHE A 345 -18.08 3.79 18.49
N SER A 346 -18.61 2.64 18.91
CA SER A 346 -17.94 1.72 19.82
C SER A 346 -17.69 0.40 19.11
N ILE A 347 -16.43 0.04 18.93
CA ILE A 347 -15.99 -1.09 18.11
C ILE A 347 -15.41 -2.15 19.04
N GLU A 348 -16.00 -3.34 19.00
CA GLU A 348 -15.54 -4.50 19.77
C GLU A 348 -14.37 -5.17 19.08
N SER A 349 -14.51 -5.46 17.79
CA SER A 349 -13.47 -6.16 17.05
C SER A 349 -13.51 -5.85 15.57
N VAL A 350 -12.35 -5.92 14.93
CA VAL A 350 -12.20 -5.93 13.48
C VAL A 350 -11.44 -7.19 13.10
N SER A 351 -11.87 -7.86 12.04
CA SER A 351 -11.14 -9.00 11.45
C SER A 351 -11.04 -8.86 9.95
N VAL A 352 -9.84 -9.07 9.43
CA VAL A 352 -9.53 -9.00 8.00
C VAL A 352 -8.89 -10.30 7.57
N TYR A 353 -9.42 -10.88 6.50
CA TYR A 353 -8.92 -12.09 5.90
C TYR A 353 -8.58 -11.86 4.44
N ALA A 354 -7.53 -12.51 3.95
CA ALA A 354 -7.15 -12.51 2.55
C ALA A 354 -7.60 -13.79 1.87
N LEU A 355 -8.06 -13.67 0.63
CA LEU A 355 -8.41 -14.81 -0.19
C LEU A 355 -7.12 -15.54 -0.60
N HIS A 356 -7.09 -16.86 -0.47
CA HIS A 356 -5.99 -17.68 -0.96
C HIS A 356 -5.89 -17.58 -2.48
N PRO A 357 -4.69 -17.47 -3.06
CA PRO A 357 -4.54 -17.52 -4.50
C PRO A 357 -4.66 -18.96 -5.02
N ASP A 358 -5.18 -19.09 -6.24
CA ASP A 358 -5.33 -20.39 -6.91
C ASP A 358 -4.00 -21.05 -7.29
N ARG A 359 -2.94 -20.24 -7.44
CA ARG A 359 -1.62 -20.72 -7.88
C ARG A 359 -0.85 -21.30 -6.71
N GLU A 360 -0.36 -22.52 -6.86
CA GLU A 360 0.55 -23.17 -5.93
C GLU A 360 1.92 -23.40 -6.56
N LEU A 361 2.98 -23.09 -5.80
CA LEU A 361 4.36 -23.46 -6.07
C LEU A 361 4.86 -24.39 -4.95
N ARG A 362 5.66 -25.39 -5.32
CA ARG A 362 6.17 -26.39 -4.38
C ARG A 362 7.66 -26.66 -4.60
N GLY A 363 8.43 -26.72 -3.51
CA GLY A 363 9.81 -27.18 -3.53
C GLY A 363 9.91 -28.69 -3.77
N GLU A 364 11.00 -29.13 -4.40
CA GLU A 364 11.28 -30.54 -4.68
C GLU A 364 12.53 -31.03 -3.93
N GLY A 365 12.36 -31.34 -2.64
CA GLY A 365 13.42 -31.89 -1.76
C GLY A 365 14.41 -30.84 -1.23
N ASP A 366 15.32 -31.25 -0.36
CA ASP A 366 16.27 -30.35 0.31
C ASP A 366 17.12 -29.55 -0.70
N GLY A 367 17.17 -28.22 -0.56
CA GLY A 367 18.00 -27.37 -1.43
C GLY A 367 17.24 -26.77 -2.61
N ALA A 368 15.92 -26.69 -2.55
CA ALA A 368 15.09 -26.16 -3.62
C ALA A 368 15.29 -24.66 -3.78
N THR A 369 15.37 -24.21 -5.03
CA THR A 369 15.22 -22.79 -5.38
C THR A 369 13.85 -22.60 -6.00
N ILE A 370 12.98 -21.84 -5.33
CA ILE A 370 11.63 -21.53 -5.79
C ILE A 370 11.59 -20.06 -6.20
N ILE A 371 11.30 -19.79 -7.47
CA ILE A 371 11.20 -18.43 -7.99
C ILE A 371 9.76 -18.18 -8.41
N ASP A 372 9.15 -17.19 -7.78
CA ASP A 372 7.82 -16.72 -8.06
C ASP A 372 7.80 -15.72 -9.24
N ASP A 373 6.61 -15.46 -9.77
CA ASP A 373 6.36 -14.35 -10.69
C ASP A 373 5.50 -13.28 -10.02
N THR A 374 4.99 -12.30 -10.78
CA THR A 374 4.27 -11.14 -10.21
C THR A 374 2.85 -11.43 -9.72
N ARG A 375 2.36 -12.67 -9.91
CA ARG A 375 1.01 -13.11 -9.51
C ARG A 375 1.03 -13.72 -8.11
N ALA A 376 -0.08 -13.56 -7.41
CA ALA A 376 -0.30 -14.13 -6.09
C ALA A 376 -0.12 -15.67 -6.10
N SER A 377 0.66 -16.19 -5.15
CA SER A 377 0.98 -17.62 -5.06
C SER A 377 0.93 -18.16 -3.62
N ARG A 378 0.66 -19.46 -3.49
CA ARG A 378 0.95 -20.23 -2.28
C ARG A 378 2.23 -21.02 -2.51
N ILE A 379 3.24 -20.79 -1.69
CA ILE A 379 4.55 -21.45 -1.76
C ILE A 379 4.67 -22.41 -0.56
N SER A 380 5.02 -23.67 -0.83
CA SER A 380 5.13 -24.72 0.18
C SER A 380 6.14 -25.80 -0.22
N GLY A 381 6.29 -26.86 0.59
CA GLY A 381 7.20 -27.98 0.27
C GLY A 381 8.67 -27.58 0.39
N THR A 382 8.96 -26.71 1.35
CA THR A 382 10.24 -26.07 1.63
C THR A 382 10.98 -26.77 2.78
N ASP A 383 10.89 -28.10 2.86
CA ASP A 383 11.65 -28.87 3.84
C ASP A 383 13.12 -28.91 3.42
N GLY A 384 14.03 -28.47 4.28
CA GLY A 384 15.46 -28.43 4.02
C GLY A 384 16.02 -27.01 4.08
N ARG A 385 17.07 -26.75 3.30
CA ARG A 385 17.68 -25.41 3.20
C ARG A 385 17.40 -24.86 1.83
N ASP A 386 16.38 -24.03 1.71
CA ASP A 386 15.84 -23.60 0.44
C ASP A 386 16.07 -22.11 0.20
N VAL A 387 15.93 -21.70 -1.06
CA VAL A 387 15.95 -20.30 -1.47
C VAL A 387 14.63 -19.99 -2.15
N ILE A 388 13.88 -19.05 -1.58
CA ILE A 388 12.58 -18.63 -2.11
C ILE A 388 12.73 -17.20 -2.59
N VAL A 389 12.31 -16.90 -3.81
CA VAL A 389 12.32 -15.56 -4.40
C VAL A 389 10.88 -15.19 -4.74
N THR A 390 10.35 -14.13 -4.12
CA THR A 390 8.94 -13.74 -4.24
C THR A 390 8.78 -12.21 -4.13
N GLY A 391 7.56 -11.69 -4.32
CA GLY A 391 7.28 -10.25 -4.36
C GLY A 391 7.54 -9.61 -5.72
N GLY A 392 7.79 -8.30 -5.76
CA GLY A 392 8.04 -7.53 -6.99
C GLY A 392 6.80 -7.25 -7.85
N GLY A 393 5.71 -8.00 -7.65
CA GLY A 393 4.42 -7.80 -8.30
C GLY A 393 3.35 -7.18 -7.41
N ALA A 394 2.10 -7.20 -7.89
CA ALA A 394 0.90 -6.86 -7.11
C ALA A 394 0.25 -8.09 -6.45
N GLY A 395 0.77 -9.29 -6.71
CA GLY A 395 0.32 -10.55 -6.14
C GLY A 395 0.61 -10.67 -4.65
N GLN A 396 -0.36 -11.16 -3.89
CA GLN A 396 -0.18 -11.47 -2.47
C GLN A 396 0.28 -12.92 -2.29
N ASP A 397 1.45 -13.11 -1.70
CA ASP A 397 2.12 -14.40 -1.63
C ASP A 397 2.08 -14.98 -0.23
N PHE A 398 1.77 -16.27 -0.13
CA PHE A 398 1.70 -17.03 1.11
C PHE A 398 2.83 -18.05 1.10
N VAL A 399 3.85 -17.82 1.91
CA VAL A 399 5.06 -18.65 1.98
C VAL A 399 5.03 -19.45 3.27
N ALA A 400 4.85 -20.77 3.17
CA ALA A 400 5.13 -21.66 4.29
C ALA A 400 6.59 -22.09 4.18
N LEU A 401 7.41 -21.74 5.17
CA LEU A 401 8.77 -22.28 5.30
C LEU A 401 8.71 -23.65 5.98
N GLY A 402 9.57 -24.57 5.57
CA GLY A 402 9.64 -25.91 6.16
C GLY A 402 10.69 -25.94 7.25
N GLY A 403 11.12 -27.13 7.65
CA GLY A 403 12.23 -27.23 8.59
C GLY A 403 13.59 -27.03 7.90
N GLY A 404 14.44 -26.16 8.43
CA GLY A 404 15.84 -25.99 8.03
C GLY A 404 16.22 -24.52 7.96
N ALA A 405 17.30 -24.19 7.26
CA ALA A 405 17.87 -22.83 7.26
C ALA A 405 17.65 -22.16 5.91
N ASP A 406 16.48 -21.58 5.73
CA ASP A 406 15.99 -21.03 4.47
C ASP A 406 16.46 -19.59 4.23
N VAL A 407 16.44 -19.18 2.96
CA VAL A 407 16.65 -17.79 2.55
C VAL A 407 15.45 -17.33 1.71
N LEU A 408 14.66 -16.41 2.28
CA LEU A 408 13.54 -15.77 1.60
C LEU A 408 13.96 -14.42 1.02
N HIS A 409 14.08 -14.32 -0.30
CA HIS A 409 14.24 -13.07 -1.02
C HIS A 409 12.87 -12.47 -1.33
N VAL A 410 12.58 -11.32 -0.75
CA VAL A 410 11.38 -10.52 -1.03
C VAL A 410 11.78 -9.30 -1.83
N MET A 411 11.26 -9.19 -3.04
CA MET A 411 11.39 -7.99 -3.87
C MET A 411 10.32 -6.97 -3.50
N ARG A 412 10.71 -5.69 -3.42
CA ARG A 412 9.78 -4.59 -3.25
C ARG A 412 8.76 -4.56 -4.39
N GLY A 413 7.49 -4.48 -4.05
CA GLY A 413 6.37 -4.38 -4.99
C GLY A 413 5.13 -3.78 -4.31
N THR A 414 3.95 -4.10 -4.83
CA THR A 414 2.65 -3.68 -4.25
C THR A 414 1.88 -4.83 -3.60
N GLY A 415 2.36 -6.06 -3.77
CA GLY A 415 1.79 -7.27 -3.19
C GLY A 415 2.45 -7.67 -1.88
N ASN A 416 1.65 -8.11 -0.91
CA ASN A 416 2.10 -8.51 0.43
C ASN A 416 2.72 -9.91 0.44
N VAL A 417 3.58 -10.17 1.42
CA VAL A 417 4.17 -11.51 1.64
C VAL A 417 3.85 -11.98 3.06
N ILE A 418 3.19 -13.13 3.16
CA ILE A 418 2.76 -13.72 4.42
C ILE A 418 3.55 -15.00 4.64
N VAL A 419 4.45 -14.96 5.61
CA VAL A 419 5.43 -16.01 5.89
C VAL A 419 5.01 -16.77 7.14
N SER A 420 4.83 -18.08 7.01
CA SER A 420 4.65 -19.00 8.14
C SER A 420 5.92 -19.77 8.42
N ASP A 421 6.08 -20.15 9.69
CA ASP A 421 7.17 -21.01 10.17
C ASP A 421 8.60 -20.41 9.97
N PHE A 422 8.73 -19.08 9.96
CA PHE A 422 10.03 -18.40 9.95
C PHE A 422 10.80 -18.69 11.25
N GLY A 423 11.80 -19.56 11.14
CA GLY A 423 12.61 -20.08 12.22
C GLY A 423 13.80 -19.19 12.60
N SER A 424 14.56 -19.65 13.57
CA SER A 424 15.73 -18.93 14.07
C SER A 424 16.94 -18.95 13.13
N ASP A 425 16.99 -19.91 12.21
CA ASP A 425 18.05 -20.15 11.24
C ASP A 425 17.72 -19.62 9.83
N ASP A 426 16.49 -19.16 9.64
CA ASP A 426 16.04 -18.55 8.40
C ASP A 426 16.53 -17.10 8.27
N HIS A 427 16.73 -16.69 7.03
CA HIS A 427 17.10 -15.33 6.66
C HIS A 427 16.11 -14.79 5.64
N ILE A 428 15.85 -13.48 5.72
CA ILE A 428 15.06 -12.75 4.72
C ILE A 428 15.91 -11.66 4.10
N VAL A 429 15.96 -11.65 2.77
CA VAL A 429 16.59 -10.62 1.96
C VAL A 429 15.49 -9.68 1.46
N LEU A 430 15.51 -8.44 1.93
CA LEU A 430 14.58 -7.38 1.60
C LEU A 430 15.20 -6.53 0.49
N GLU A 431 14.84 -6.82 -0.76
CA GLU A 431 15.39 -6.15 -1.93
C GLU A 431 14.57 -4.91 -2.30
N GLY A 432 15.19 -3.74 -2.31
CA GLY A 432 14.52 -2.50 -2.68
C GLY A 432 13.66 -1.90 -1.56
N PHE A 433 13.70 -2.41 -0.33
CA PHE A 433 12.91 -1.88 0.78
C PHE A 433 13.51 -0.60 1.39
N HIS A 434 12.65 0.23 1.99
CA HIS A 434 13.01 1.54 2.54
C HIS A 434 13.53 1.45 3.99
N PHE A 435 14.54 0.60 4.22
CA PHE A 435 15.11 0.40 5.55
C PHE A 435 16.59 0.76 5.58
N ASP A 436 17.00 1.50 6.61
CA ASP A 436 18.41 1.77 6.93
C ASP A 436 19.07 0.51 7.53
N GLY A 437 19.31 -0.46 6.64
CA GLY A 437 19.86 -1.75 6.98
C GLY A 437 18.99 -2.60 7.92
N PRO A 438 19.57 -3.67 8.48
CA PRO A 438 18.85 -4.62 9.34
C PRO A 438 18.29 -3.97 10.61
N GLN A 439 18.99 -3.01 11.20
CA GLN A 439 18.52 -2.31 12.40
C GLN A 439 17.34 -1.38 12.09
N GLY A 440 17.34 -0.72 10.92
CA GLY A 440 16.20 0.06 10.46
C GLY A 440 14.95 -0.81 10.26
N ALA A 441 15.11 -2.00 9.69
CA ALA A 441 14.03 -2.98 9.56
C ALA A 441 13.52 -3.46 10.93
N MET A 442 14.44 -3.82 11.85
CA MET A 442 14.10 -4.21 13.22
C MET A 442 13.29 -3.14 13.97
N ALA A 443 13.64 -1.86 13.79
CA ALA A 443 12.94 -0.75 14.44
C ALA A 443 11.47 -0.60 13.98
N ARG A 444 11.14 -1.07 12.77
CA ARG A 444 9.79 -1.01 12.19
C ARG A 444 8.92 -2.24 12.47
N LEU A 445 9.51 -3.33 12.99
CA LEU A 445 8.75 -4.52 13.37
C LEU A 445 7.65 -4.16 14.37
N THR A 446 6.41 -4.54 14.03
CA THR A 446 5.20 -4.25 14.79
C THR A 446 4.55 -5.56 15.21
N GLN A 447 4.28 -5.73 16.50
CA GLN A 447 3.45 -6.85 16.96
C GLN A 447 1.99 -6.53 16.63
N VAL A 448 1.31 -7.43 15.91
CA VAL A 448 -0.12 -7.35 15.60
C VAL A 448 -0.74 -8.69 15.95
N GLY A 449 -1.47 -8.74 17.07
CA GLY A 449 -1.94 -10.01 17.62
C GLY A 449 -0.78 -10.98 17.83
N GLY A 450 -0.92 -12.20 17.29
CA GLY A 450 0.10 -13.24 17.34
C GLY A 450 1.24 -13.12 16.31
N ASP A 451 1.20 -12.11 15.45
CA ASP A 451 2.09 -12.00 14.28
C ASP A 451 3.01 -10.77 14.35
N VAL A 452 4.10 -10.79 13.59
CA VAL A 452 4.97 -9.62 13.39
C VAL A 452 4.77 -9.06 11.99
N TRP A 453 4.58 -7.76 11.91
CA TRP A 453 4.43 -7.01 10.68
C TRP A 453 5.66 -6.16 10.43
N LEU A 454 6.16 -6.21 9.19
CA LEU A 454 7.17 -5.32 8.65
C LEU A 454 6.57 -4.59 7.43
N ALA A 455 5.96 -3.44 7.69
CA ALA A 455 5.42 -2.58 6.63
C ALA A 455 6.56 -1.84 5.92
N ASN A 456 6.56 -1.85 4.59
CA ASN A 456 7.59 -1.16 3.80
C ASN A 456 7.49 0.38 3.95
N GLY A 457 6.28 0.94 3.98
CA GLY A 457 6.09 2.38 4.19
C GLY A 457 4.66 2.88 4.05
N ALA A 458 4.48 4.16 4.35
CA ALA A 458 3.20 4.86 4.27
C ALA A 458 2.75 5.10 2.83
N TYR A 459 1.44 5.24 2.64
CA TYR A 459 0.87 5.75 1.39
C TYR A 459 1.49 7.13 1.05
N PRO A 460 1.76 7.48 -0.23
CA PRO A 460 1.44 6.76 -1.47
C PRO A 460 2.40 5.65 -1.88
N ALA A 461 3.47 5.40 -1.13
CA ALA A 461 4.64 4.82 -1.75
C ALA A 461 4.56 3.31 -1.95
N ASP A 462 4.17 2.47 -0.97
CA ASP A 462 4.08 1.01 -1.17
C ASP A 462 3.23 0.33 -0.10
N PRO A 463 2.04 -0.21 -0.42
CA PRO A 463 1.21 -0.90 0.57
C PRO A 463 1.74 -2.28 0.97
N GLN A 464 2.93 -2.67 0.48
CA GLN A 464 3.50 -3.99 0.73
C GLN A 464 3.95 -4.14 2.18
N THR A 465 3.48 -5.22 2.78
CA THR A 465 3.87 -5.65 4.12
C THR A 465 4.33 -7.09 4.10
N VAL A 466 5.40 -7.37 4.84
CA VAL A 466 5.82 -8.74 5.17
C VAL A 466 5.24 -9.09 6.54
N ILE A 467 4.49 -10.18 6.62
CA ILE A 467 3.90 -10.69 7.87
C ILE A 467 4.57 -12.00 8.24
N PHE A 468 5.18 -12.05 9.42
CA PHE A 468 5.71 -13.28 10.03
C PHE A 468 4.65 -13.85 10.97
N ARG A 469 4.07 -14.99 10.59
CA ARG A 469 2.95 -15.62 11.29
C ARG A 469 3.42 -16.26 12.58
N ASN A 470 2.58 -16.20 13.62
CA ASN A 470 2.82 -16.81 14.93
C ASN A 470 4.20 -16.50 15.52
N THR A 471 4.72 -15.32 15.21
CA THR A 471 6.07 -14.87 15.56
C THR A 471 5.98 -13.72 16.56
N ARG A 472 6.96 -13.60 17.46
CA ARG A 472 7.08 -12.44 18.35
C ARG A 472 8.23 -11.56 17.89
N VAL A 473 8.11 -10.25 18.09
CA VAL A 473 9.18 -9.30 17.69
C VAL A 473 10.53 -9.67 18.31
N GLU A 474 10.54 -10.14 19.56
CA GLU A 474 11.75 -10.58 20.26
C GLU A 474 12.40 -11.87 19.70
N ASP A 475 11.68 -12.63 18.88
CA ASP A 475 12.19 -13.87 18.28
C ASP A 475 13.01 -13.57 17.00
N ILE A 476 12.76 -12.43 16.34
CA ILE A 476 13.48 -12.00 15.14
C ILE A 476 14.79 -11.30 15.54
N ARG A 477 15.90 -11.71 14.93
CA ARG A 477 17.23 -11.13 15.20
C ARG A 477 17.75 -10.33 14.00
N PRO A 478 18.51 -9.25 14.21
CA PRO A 478 18.99 -8.40 13.13
C PRO A 478 19.77 -9.16 12.05
N GLU A 479 20.55 -10.19 12.43
CA GLU A 479 21.32 -10.99 11.47
C GLU A 479 20.46 -11.81 10.50
N GLN A 480 19.18 -12.04 10.81
CA GLN A 480 18.24 -12.72 9.92
C GLN A 480 17.70 -11.78 8.84
N LEU A 481 17.85 -10.46 9.01
CA LEU A 481 17.39 -9.47 8.05
C LEU A 481 18.57 -8.98 7.20
N VAL A 482 18.45 -9.06 5.88
CA VAL A 482 19.42 -8.52 4.94
C VAL A 482 18.69 -7.51 4.08
N VAL A 483 19.04 -6.22 4.15
CA VAL A 483 18.47 -5.20 3.27
C VAL A 483 19.43 -4.97 2.11
N ARG A 484 18.97 -5.16 0.87
CA ARG A 484 19.77 -4.94 -0.34
C ARG A 484 19.13 -3.87 -1.21
N TRP A 485 19.98 -3.05 -1.83
CA TRP A 485 19.56 -1.97 -2.73
C TRP A 485 18.44 -1.12 -2.11
N SER A 486 18.60 -0.71 -0.85
CA SER A 486 17.61 0.16 -0.21
C SER A 486 17.41 1.38 -1.09
N VAL A 487 16.24 1.46 -1.70
CA VAL A 487 15.82 2.70 -2.32
C VAL A 487 15.33 3.52 -1.14
N THR A 488 16.06 4.55 -0.74
CA THR A 488 15.51 5.51 0.21
C THR A 488 14.64 6.49 -0.58
N PRO A 489 13.29 6.38 -0.55
CA PRO A 489 12.46 7.55 -0.63
C PRO A 489 11.67 7.64 0.67
N ASP A 490 12.30 8.29 1.65
CA ASP A 490 11.58 9.35 2.35
C ASP A 490 12.45 10.59 2.48
N ARG A 491 12.74 11.20 1.34
CA ARG A 491 13.23 12.59 1.27
C ARG A 491 12.11 13.59 1.01
N THR A 492 10.85 13.22 1.24
CA THR A 492 9.72 14.15 1.08
C THR A 492 8.89 14.42 2.32
N ALA A 493 8.94 13.61 3.39
CA ALA A 493 8.16 13.88 4.60
C ALA A 493 8.96 14.43 5.80
N SER A 494 10.29 14.34 5.86
CA SER A 494 11.03 14.95 6.99
C SER A 494 12.46 15.37 6.66
N LEU A 495 12.62 16.50 5.98
CA LEU A 495 13.77 17.38 6.21
C LEU A 495 13.24 18.71 6.73
N THR A 496 13.19 18.85 8.05
CA THR A 496 12.85 20.10 8.75
C THR A 496 14.00 21.13 8.72
N VAL A 497 15.08 20.87 7.95
CA VAL A 497 16.24 21.76 7.82
C VAL A 497 16.50 22.03 6.34
N SER A 498 16.36 23.31 5.96
CA SER A 498 16.54 23.92 4.62
C SER A 498 16.73 23.00 3.41
N ASN A 499 15.84 23.13 2.42
CA ASN A 499 15.91 22.40 1.15
C ASN A 499 17.09 22.81 0.23
N GLU A 500 17.90 23.80 0.64
CA GLU A 500 19.05 24.30 -0.12
C GLU A 500 20.33 23.54 0.26
N PRO A 501 21.14 23.08 -0.72
CA PRO A 501 22.39 22.39 -0.44
C PRO A 501 23.42 23.33 0.20
N LEU A 502 24.18 22.81 1.17
CA LEU A 502 25.39 23.44 1.66
C LEU A 502 26.38 23.61 0.50
N ALA A 503 26.89 24.83 0.34
CA ALA A 503 27.83 25.19 -0.73
C ALA A 503 29.05 25.91 -0.15
N ASP A 504 30.15 25.92 -0.91
CA ASP A 504 31.39 26.60 -0.56
C ASP A 504 31.27 28.13 -0.73
N ALA A 505 30.49 28.77 0.14
CA ALA A 505 30.25 30.21 0.10
C ALA A 505 31.52 31.06 0.34
N GLN A 506 32.59 30.46 0.87
CA GLN A 506 33.83 31.14 1.24
C GLN A 506 34.96 30.93 0.22
N GLY A 507 34.75 30.11 -0.82
CA GLY A 507 35.76 29.79 -1.84
C GLY A 507 36.94 28.98 -1.29
N SER A 508 36.71 28.25 -0.20
CA SER A 508 37.72 27.44 0.50
C SER A 508 38.03 26.12 -0.19
N GLY A 509 37.15 25.66 -1.09
CA GLY A 509 37.18 24.32 -1.66
C GLY A 509 36.72 23.22 -0.71
N HIS A 510 36.17 23.54 0.46
CA HIS A 510 35.70 22.54 1.43
C HIS A 510 34.28 22.85 1.92
N VAL A 511 33.39 21.85 1.85
CA VAL A 511 32.04 21.88 2.41
C VAL A 511 31.88 20.69 3.34
N HIS A 512 31.53 20.95 4.60
CA HIS A 512 31.40 19.89 5.62
C HIS A 512 30.02 19.97 6.28
N ALA A 513 29.29 18.85 6.21
CA ALA A 513 28.05 18.64 6.93
C ALA A 513 28.34 17.93 8.26
N THR A 514 28.11 18.62 9.38
CA THR A 514 28.22 18.06 10.73
C THR A 514 26.86 17.65 11.32
N ALA A 515 25.78 17.95 10.61
CA ALA A 515 24.42 17.55 10.97
C ALA A 515 24.00 16.35 10.13
N ARG A 516 23.02 15.59 10.62
CA ARG A 516 22.48 14.44 9.90
C ARG A 516 21.68 14.87 8.68
N ASP A 517 21.68 14.00 7.68
CA ASP A 517 20.75 14.01 6.54
C ASP A 517 20.85 15.25 5.63
N MET A 518 22.08 15.72 5.37
CA MET A 518 22.33 16.99 4.69
C MET A 518 22.47 16.90 3.17
N LYS A 519 22.21 18.01 2.48
CA LYS A 519 22.52 18.19 1.06
C LYS A 519 23.79 19.03 0.92
N LEU A 520 24.73 18.61 0.09
CA LEU A 520 25.99 19.32 -0.19
C LEU A 520 26.16 19.51 -1.71
N THR A 521 26.83 20.58 -2.14
CA THR A 521 27.12 20.80 -3.55
C THR A 521 28.47 21.46 -3.81
N ASP A 522 29.11 21.06 -4.91
CA ASP A 522 30.30 21.72 -5.47
C ASP A 522 29.97 22.91 -6.41
N ALA A 523 28.68 23.15 -6.66
CA ALA A 523 28.23 24.21 -7.54
C ALA A 523 28.55 25.59 -6.94
N GLY A 524 29.03 26.51 -7.78
CA GLY A 524 29.33 27.88 -7.38
C GLY A 524 30.69 28.13 -6.71
N SER A 525 31.45 27.09 -6.32
CA SER A 525 32.80 27.28 -5.78
C SER A 525 33.79 27.79 -6.84
N SER A 526 34.66 28.73 -6.48
CA SER A 526 35.79 29.14 -7.35
C SER A 526 37.05 28.28 -7.17
N ALA A 527 37.04 27.33 -6.24
CA ALA A 527 38.19 26.47 -5.99
C ALA A 527 38.44 25.50 -7.15
N GLU A 528 39.70 25.19 -7.39
CA GLU A 528 40.13 24.25 -8.45
C GLU A 528 39.60 22.83 -8.18
N GLN A 529 39.61 22.42 -6.92
CA GLN A 529 39.02 21.18 -6.42
C GLN A 529 38.09 21.50 -5.24
N VAL A 530 36.99 20.76 -5.13
CA VAL A 530 36.04 20.87 -4.01
C VAL A 530 35.98 19.54 -3.28
N VAL A 531 36.05 19.57 -1.96
CA VAL A 531 35.82 18.43 -1.06
C VAL A 531 34.46 18.62 -0.40
N LEU A 532 33.56 17.64 -0.56
CA LEU A 532 32.30 17.54 0.14
C LEU A 532 32.45 16.45 1.20
N GLN A 533 32.21 16.77 2.46
CA GLN A 533 32.36 15.84 3.59
C GLN A 533 31.05 15.71 4.36
N GLY A 534 30.64 14.48 4.59
CA GLY A 534 29.53 14.07 5.46
C GLY A 534 30.06 13.38 6.70
N ASP A 535 29.22 13.33 7.74
CA ASP A 535 29.57 12.73 9.02
C ASP A 535 28.63 11.57 9.34
N ALA A 536 27.41 11.82 9.83
CA ALA A 536 26.44 10.77 10.16
C ALA A 536 25.06 11.14 9.59
N GLY A 537 24.19 10.15 9.36
CA GLY A 537 22.94 10.28 8.59
C GLY A 537 23.15 10.14 7.08
N ASP A 538 22.07 10.32 6.32
CA ASP A 538 22.01 10.07 4.87
C ASP A 538 22.25 11.34 4.05
N GLN A 539 23.43 11.52 3.47
CA GLN A 539 23.83 12.70 2.71
C GLN A 539 23.42 12.62 1.23
N GLU A 540 23.14 13.78 0.62
CA GLU A 540 23.07 13.92 -0.85
C GLU A 540 24.13 14.89 -1.35
N TYR A 541 24.99 14.39 -2.22
CA TYR A 541 26.06 15.12 -2.85
C TYR A 541 25.70 15.48 -4.29
N ARG A 542 25.51 16.77 -4.55
CA ARG A 542 25.32 17.29 -5.90
C ARG A 542 26.66 17.65 -6.52
N VAL A 543 27.10 16.80 -7.43
CA VAL A 543 28.41 16.90 -8.06
C VAL A 543 28.29 17.40 -9.50
N SER A 544 28.83 18.58 -9.76
CA SER A 544 28.90 19.21 -11.09
C SER A 544 30.27 19.12 -11.75
N ARG A 545 31.29 18.62 -11.04
CA ARG A 545 32.68 18.55 -11.51
C ARG A 545 33.27 17.15 -11.35
N ARG A 546 34.07 16.72 -12.32
CA ARG A 546 34.73 15.40 -12.30
C ARG A 546 35.78 15.24 -11.21
N ASN A 547 36.36 16.33 -10.72
CA ASN A 547 37.45 16.31 -9.74
C ASN A 547 37.00 16.60 -8.31
N THR A 548 35.69 16.66 -8.06
CA THR A 548 35.12 16.75 -6.71
C THR A 548 35.51 15.53 -5.91
N GLN A 549 35.85 15.73 -4.64
CA GLN A 549 36.15 14.64 -3.71
C GLN A 549 35.01 14.56 -2.69
N ILE A 550 34.44 13.37 -2.53
CA ILE A 550 33.51 13.09 -1.44
C ILE A 550 34.26 12.29 -0.37
N VAL A 551 34.03 12.64 0.90
CA VAL A 551 34.59 11.94 2.06
C VAL A 551 33.43 11.55 2.97
N GLU A 552 33.21 10.24 3.10
CA GLU A 552 32.18 9.67 3.97
C GLU A 552 32.76 8.70 4.99
N GLN A 553 32.15 8.67 6.17
CA GLN A 553 32.53 7.79 7.27
C GLN A 553 31.89 6.40 7.11
N PRO A 554 32.57 5.32 7.53
CA PRO A 554 31.92 4.02 7.66
C PRO A 554 30.72 4.08 8.61
N GLN A 555 29.61 3.43 8.26
CA GLN A 555 28.35 3.45 9.04
C GLN A 555 27.74 4.86 9.18
N GLY A 556 27.97 5.73 8.18
CA GLY A 556 27.40 7.08 8.09
C GLY A 556 25.89 7.06 7.88
N GLY A 557 25.36 6.16 7.05
CA GLY A 557 23.97 6.12 6.62
C GLY A 557 23.91 5.51 5.22
N VAL A 558 22.89 5.87 4.45
CA VAL A 558 22.78 5.59 3.01
C VAL A 558 22.96 6.90 2.23
N ASP A 559 24.12 7.06 1.62
CA ASP A 559 24.57 8.29 0.98
C ASP A 559 24.38 8.23 -0.55
N SER A 560 24.04 9.38 -1.14
CA SER A 560 23.66 9.46 -2.55
C SER A 560 24.38 10.58 -3.30
N VAL A 561 24.85 10.30 -4.52
CA VAL A 561 25.40 11.30 -5.44
C VAL A 561 24.40 11.61 -6.53
N VAL A 562 24.07 12.89 -6.72
CA VAL A 562 23.40 13.38 -7.92
C VAL A 562 24.46 13.97 -8.85
N ALA A 563 24.79 13.22 -9.90
CA ALA A 563 25.90 13.51 -10.80
C ALA A 563 25.45 14.31 -12.02
N MET A 564 26.04 15.50 -12.20
CA MET A 564 25.90 16.33 -13.41
C MET A 564 27.17 16.28 -14.30
N ALA A 565 28.24 15.64 -13.80
CA ALA A 565 29.43 15.26 -14.54
C ALA A 565 29.76 13.78 -14.25
N GLY A 566 30.64 13.17 -15.07
CA GLY A 566 31.07 11.79 -14.82
C GLY A 566 31.78 11.68 -13.47
N PHE A 567 31.47 10.64 -12.70
CA PHE A 567 31.87 10.51 -11.31
C PHE A 567 31.99 9.05 -10.91
N ALA A 568 32.98 8.75 -10.06
CA ALA A 568 33.16 7.45 -9.44
C ALA A 568 32.89 7.60 -7.94
N LEU A 569 32.07 6.71 -7.38
CA LEU A 569 31.75 6.73 -5.96
C LEU A 569 33.02 6.48 -5.13
N PRO A 570 33.30 7.28 -4.10
CA PRO A 570 34.29 6.90 -3.10
C PRO A 570 33.72 5.78 -2.20
N ALA A 571 34.54 5.24 -1.30
CA ALA A 571 34.06 4.30 -0.29
C ALA A 571 32.97 4.95 0.61
N ASN A 572 32.06 4.11 1.12
CA ASN A 572 30.94 4.49 2.01
C ASN A 572 29.94 5.45 1.33
N VAL A 573 29.73 5.29 0.02
CA VAL A 573 28.64 5.97 -0.68
C VAL A 573 27.93 4.92 -1.51
N GLU A 574 26.62 4.79 -1.31
CA GLU A 574 25.87 3.63 -1.78
C GLU A 574 25.18 3.89 -3.12
N ASN A 575 24.82 5.15 -3.41
CA ASN A 575 23.98 5.47 -4.57
C ASN A 575 24.58 6.55 -5.47
N ILE A 576 24.38 6.43 -6.79
CA ILE A 576 24.65 7.50 -7.76
C ILE A 576 23.53 7.59 -8.80
N THR A 577 23.03 8.80 -9.04
CA THR A 577 21.99 9.10 -10.01
C THR A 577 22.44 10.17 -11.00
N ALA A 578 22.25 9.94 -12.30
CA ALA A 578 22.46 10.94 -13.33
C ALA A 578 21.43 12.07 -13.22
N ALA A 579 21.88 13.32 -13.12
CA ALA A 579 21.01 14.49 -13.15
C ALA A 579 20.31 14.62 -14.52
N GLN A 580 19.02 14.98 -14.54
CA GLN A 580 18.20 15.04 -15.76
C GLN A 580 18.74 15.97 -16.87
N GLY A 581 19.53 16.99 -16.50
CA GLY A 581 20.18 17.92 -17.45
C GLY A 581 21.50 17.42 -18.06
N ALA A 582 22.04 16.31 -17.58
CA ALA A 582 23.34 15.78 -17.99
C ALA A 582 23.20 14.74 -19.13
N ARG A 583 24.28 14.54 -19.90
CA ARG A 583 24.30 13.56 -21.01
C ARG A 583 25.68 12.94 -21.14
N GLY A 584 25.74 11.66 -21.52
CA GLY A 584 27.01 10.98 -21.77
C GLY A 584 27.92 10.90 -20.55
N LEU A 585 27.32 10.77 -19.35
CA LEU A 585 28.08 10.63 -18.11
C LEU A 585 28.75 9.27 -18.04
N GLU A 586 29.83 9.20 -17.28
CA GLU A 586 30.46 7.94 -16.86
C GLU A 586 30.25 7.86 -15.35
N LEU A 587 29.41 6.92 -14.92
CA LEU A 587 29.05 6.68 -13.53
C LEU A 587 29.66 5.35 -13.13
N THR A 588 30.46 5.35 -12.07
CA THR A 588 31.17 4.17 -11.59
C THR A 588 30.91 3.99 -10.10
N GLY A 589 30.57 2.79 -9.68
CA GLY A 589 30.48 2.43 -8.27
C GLY A 589 31.84 2.26 -7.61
N ASN A 590 31.82 1.75 -6.39
CA ASN A 590 32.93 1.44 -5.51
C ASN A 590 32.96 -0.08 -5.23
N ASP A 591 33.64 -0.50 -4.16
CA ASP A 591 33.78 -1.91 -3.81
C ASP A 591 32.57 -2.50 -3.05
N GLN A 592 31.49 -1.71 -2.84
CA GLN A 592 30.24 -2.12 -2.18
C GLN A 592 29.13 -2.35 -3.21
N ASP A 593 28.02 -2.95 -2.78
CA ASP A 593 26.80 -3.12 -3.59
C ASP A 593 26.13 -1.75 -3.81
N ASN A 594 26.40 -1.11 -4.95
CA ASN A 594 25.89 0.21 -5.25
C ASN A 594 24.63 0.19 -6.11
N ARG A 595 23.87 1.27 -6.00
CA ARG A 595 22.76 1.57 -6.90
C ARG A 595 23.13 2.69 -7.85
N ILE A 596 23.13 2.37 -9.15
CA ILE A 596 23.51 3.29 -10.23
C ILE A 596 22.28 3.58 -11.10
N GLU A 597 21.81 4.82 -11.10
CA GLU A 597 20.64 5.25 -11.85
C GLU A 597 21.01 6.18 -13.00
N SER A 598 20.60 5.82 -14.21
CA SER A 598 20.76 6.64 -15.41
C SER A 598 19.61 7.64 -15.59
N ASN A 599 19.77 8.56 -16.55
CA ASN A 599 18.71 9.46 -17.01
C ASN A 599 18.31 9.15 -18.48
N ALA A 600 18.67 7.96 -18.97
CA ALA A 600 18.43 7.50 -20.34
C ALA A 600 19.03 8.41 -21.44
N LYS A 601 20.15 9.12 -21.16
CA LYS A 601 20.81 10.04 -22.12
C LYS A 601 22.14 9.53 -22.67
N GLY A 602 22.36 8.22 -22.70
CA GLY A 602 23.55 7.60 -23.30
C GLY A 602 24.76 7.60 -22.37
N ASN A 603 24.54 7.28 -21.09
CA ASN A 603 25.56 7.20 -20.06
C ASN A 603 26.30 5.86 -20.10
N ARG A 604 27.48 5.83 -19.49
CA ARG A 604 28.26 4.62 -19.19
C ARG A 604 28.11 4.32 -17.72
N LEU A 605 27.63 3.12 -17.40
CA LEU A 605 27.27 2.67 -16.07
C LEU A 605 28.15 1.48 -15.76
N ARG A 606 28.97 1.56 -14.71
CA ARG A 606 29.82 0.47 -14.24
C ARG A 606 29.58 0.28 -12.75
N GLY A 607 29.15 -0.91 -12.35
CA GLY A 607 28.99 -1.30 -10.95
C GLY A 607 30.34 -1.26 -10.23
N GLY A 608 31.15 -2.30 -10.45
CA GLY A 608 32.44 -2.44 -9.80
C GLY A 608 32.51 -3.80 -9.12
N PRO A 609 33.39 -3.99 -8.13
CA PRO A 609 33.54 -5.27 -7.44
C PRO A 609 32.34 -5.72 -6.59
N GLY A 610 31.41 -4.83 -6.24
CA GLY A 610 30.18 -5.15 -5.53
C GLY A 610 29.12 -5.80 -6.42
N ASN A 611 28.02 -6.26 -5.81
CA ASN A 611 26.85 -6.75 -6.56
C ASN A 611 25.89 -5.58 -6.79
N ASP A 612 26.03 -4.92 -7.93
CA ASP A 612 25.42 -3.62 -8.15
C ASP A 612 24.03 -3.70 -8.80
N LEU A 613 23.17 -2.70 -8.53
CA LEU A 613 21.91 -2.48 -9.25
C LEU A 613 22.04 -1.31 -10.21
N ILE A 614 21.98 -1.59 -11.51
CA ILE A 614 22.08 -0.63 -12.59
C ILE A 614 20.69 -0.38 -13.20
N ILE A 615 20.10 0.79 -12.96
CA ILE A 615 18.81 1.20 -13.53
C ILE A 615 19.03 2.14 -14.70
N SER A 616 18.78 1.63 -15.92
CA SER A 616 19.09 2.34 -17.18
C SER A 616 17.92 3.13 -17.78
N HIS A 617 16.69 2.92 -17.29
CA HIS A 617 15.47 3.66 -17.74
C HIS A 617 15.19 3.61 -19.26
N GLY A 618 15.66 2.58 -19.96
CA GLY A 618 15.36 2.39 -21.39
C GLY A 618 16.11 3.28 -22.37
N GLY A 619 17.20 3.95 -21.96
CA GLY A 619 18.04 4.77 -22.83
C GLY A 619 19.09 3.98 -23.62
N PRO A 620 19.80 4.63 -24.57
CA PRO A 620 20.93 4.05 -25.29
C PRO A 620 22.20 4.03 -24.42
N ASP A 621 22.07 3.57 -23.18
CA ASP A 621 23.12 3.53 -22.18
C ASP A 621 24.04 2.32 -22.39
N TRP A 622 25.25 2.45 -21.86
CA TRP A 622 26.30 1.45 -21.90
C TRP A 622 26.46 0.86 -20.51
N ILE A 623 26.19 -0.43 -20.37
CA ILE A 623 26.48 -1.20 -19.17
C ILE A 623 27.90 -1.75 -19.35
N VAL A 624 28.79 -1.41 -18.43
CA VAL A 624 30.19 -1.81 -18.45
C VAL A 624 30.41 -2.81 -17.33
N HIS A 625 30.94 -3.97 -17.67
CA HIS A 625 31.28 -5.01 -16.70
C HIS A 625 32.67 -5.56 -17.00
N ALA A 626 33.57 -5.45 -16.03
CA ALA A 626 34.93 -5.97 -16.13
C ALA A 626 35.07 -7.34 -15.45
N ALA A 627 36.13 -8.06 -15.78
CA ALA A 627 36.51 -9.25 -15.02
C ALA A 627 36.95 -8.84 -13.61
N GLY A 628 36.30 -9.40 -12.59
CA GLY A 628 36.47 -9.03 -11.18
C GLY A 628 35.46 -8.01 -10.66
N ASP A 629 34.55 -7.52 -11.51
CA ASP A 629 33.32 -6.89 -11.06
C ASP A 629 32.37 -7.99 -10.49
N GLY A 630 31.42 -7.62 -9.62
CA GLY A 630 30.50 -8.55 -8.95
C GLY A 630 29.32 -9.00 -9.82
N ASP A 631 28.33 -9.63 -9.19
CA ASP A 631 27.11 -10.08 -9.88
C ASP A 631 26.11 -8.93 -9.96
N ASP A 632 26.05 -8.29 -11.13
CA ASP A 632 25.23 -7.09 -11.35
C ASP A 632 23.80 -7.43 -11.78
N VAL A 633 22.85 -6.61 -11.31
CA VAL A 633 21.46 -6.59 -11.76
C VAL A 633 21.23 -5.35 -12.62
N VAL A 634 20.59 -5.52 -13.77
CA VAL A 634 20.26 -4.45 -14.72
C VAL A 634 18.75 -4.35 -14.91
N GLU A 635 18.20 -3.16 -14.68
CA GLU A 635 16.81 -2.80 -14.98
C GLU A 635 16.72 -1.79 -16.14
N GLY A 636 15.64 -1.89 -16.91
CA GLY A 636 15.36 -1.00 -18.04
C GLY A 636 16.27 -1.21 -19.26
N PHE A 637 16.91 -2.38 -19.38
CA PHE A 637 17.66 -2.73 -20.59
C PHE A 637 16.73 -2.71 -21.81
N THR A 638 17.23 -2.23 -22.95
CA THR A 638 16.49 -2.23 -24.20
C THR A 638 17.38 -2.67 -25.36
N PRO A 639 16.81 -3.02 -26.53
CA PRO A 639 17.61 -3.33 -27.71
C PRO A 639 18.56 -2.20 -28.15
N GLN A 640 18.35 -0.96 -27.70
CA GLN A 640 19.24 0.18 -27.96
C GLN A 640 20.46 0.24 -27.04
N SER A 641 20.43 -0.45 -25.90
CA SER A 641 21.51 -0.49 -24.92
C SER A 641 22.75 -1.22 -25.47
N ARG A 642 23.91 -0.96 -24.86
CA ARG A 642 25.17 -1.65 -25.15
C ARG A 642 25.74 -2.26 -23.88
N ILE A 643 26.34 -3.44 -24.00
CA ILE A 643 27.03 -4.15 -22.92
C ILE A 643 28.50 -4.24 -23.32
N LEU A 644 29.37 -3.54 -22.60
CA LEU A 644 30.81 -3.59 -22.76
C LEU A 644 31.40 -4.56 -21.73
N LEU A 645 31.89 -5.70 -22.20
CA LEU A 645 32.60 -6.67 -21.38
C LEU A 645 34.11 -6.46 -21.48
N GLU A 646 34.77 -6.18 -20.36
CA GLU A 646 36.21 -5.94 -20.30
C GLU A 646 36.94 -7.09 -19.60
N GLY A 647 37.93 -7.71 -20.27
CA GLY A 647 38.76 -8.76 -19.65
C GLY A 647 38.12 -10.14 -19.47
N HIS A 648 36.91 -10.35 -19.97
CA HIS A 648 36.21 -11.63 -19.94
C HIS A 648 36.76 -12.62 -20.99
N PRO A 649 36.71 -13.95 -20.75
CA PRO A 649 37.30 -14.97 -21.63
C PRO A 649 36.57 -15.18 -22.98
N ALA A 650 35.42 -14.53 -23.19
CA ALA A 650 34.67 -14.63 -24.44
C ALA A 650 35.30 -13.78 -25.56
N THR A 651 35.40 -14.33 -26.78
CA THR A 651 36.12 -13.68 -27.88
C THR A 651 35.24 -13.17 -29.02
N ASP A 652 33.92 -13.42 -28.99
CA ASP A 652 32.98 -12.95 -30.02
C ASP A 652 31.53 -12.79 -29.48
N PRO A 653 30.77 -11.75 -29.87
CA PRO A 653 29.38 -11.54 -29.45
C PRO A 653 28.42 -12.72 -29.62
N ALA A 654 28.59 -13.57 -30.64
CA ALA A 654 27.72 -14.74 -30.80
C ALA A 654 27.93 -15.78 -29.69
N GLN A 655 29.14 -15.88 -29.15
CA GLN A 655 29.44 -16.76 -28.02
C GLN A 655 28.85 -16.22 -26.71
N ILE A 656 28.80 -14.89 -26.55
CA ILE A 656 28.18 -14.25 -25.39
C ILE A 656 26.67 -14.45 -25.42
N MET A 657 26.04 -14.24 -26.59
CA MET A 657 24.61 -14.52 -26.79
C MET A 657 24.24 -15.96 -26.40
N ALA A 658 25.11 -16.94 -26.67
CA ALA A 658 24.88 -18.34 -26.32
C ALA A 658 24.95 -18.62 -24.80
N ARG A 659 25.42 -17.66 -24.00
CA ARG A 659 25.45 -17.71 -22.54
C ARG A 659 24.32 -16.93 -21.88
N LEU A 660 23.44 -16.32 -22.69
CA LEU A 660 22.19 -15.79 -22.18
C LEU A 660 21.20 -16.95 -22.01
N HIS A 661 20.56 -17.03 -20.87
CA HIS A 661 19.45 -17.93 -20.63
C HIS A 661 18.36 -17.23 -19.85
N ALA A 662 17.11 -17.66 -20.07
CA ALA A 662 16.00 -17.20 -19.27
C ALA A 662 16.01 -17.97 -17.94
N GLU A 663 15.93 -17.24 -16.84
CA GLU A 663 15.91 -17.78 -15.48
C GLU A 663 14.99 -16.89 -14.63
N GLY A 664 13.99 -17.47 -13.96
CA GLY A 664 13.13 -16.71 -13.05
C GLY A 664 12.34 -15.55 -13.69
N GLY A 665 11.96 -15.64 -14.97
CA GLY A 665 11.28 -14.55 -15.68
C GLY A 665 12.20 -13.39 -16.08
N GLN A 666 13.51 -13.54 -15.86
CA GLN A 666 14.57 -12.60 -16.18
C GLN A 666 15.53 -13.23 -17.20
N VAL A 667 16.51 -12.47 -17.68
CA VAL A 667 17.58 -12.98 -18.54
C VAL A 667 18.91 -12.88 -17.79
N VAL A 668 19.61 -14.01 -17.64
CA VAL A 668 20.92 -14.05 -17.03
C VAL A 668 21.98 -14.23 -18.11
N LEU A 669 23.04 -13.44 -18.04
CA LEU A 669 24.27 -13.61 -18.81
C LEU A 669 25.34 -14.26 -17.93
N ASP A 670 25.67 -15.52 -18.19
CA ASP A 670 26.81 -16.19 -17.54
C ASP A 670 28.14 -15.71 -18.12
N LEU A 671 28.95 -15.03 -17.31
CA LEU A 671 30.26 -14.52 -17.71
C LEU A 671 31.37 -15.58 -17.57
N GLY A 672 31.08 -16.67 -16.86
CA GLY A 672 32.02 -17.73 -16.49
C GLY A 672 32.83 -17.39 -15.24
N ALA A 673 33.44 -18.42 -14.63
CA ALA A 673 34.17 -18.32 -13.37
C ALA A 673 33.34 -17.80 -12.17
N GLY A 674 32.01 -17.93 -12.26
CA GLY A 674 31.08 -17.60 -11.18
C GLY A 674 30.54 -16.17 -11.20
N GLY A 675 30.81 -15.37 -12.24
CA GLY A 675 30.22 -14.04 -12.40
C GLY A 675 29.08 -14.01 -13.41
N SER A 676 28.14 -13.08 -13.23
CA SER A 676 26.92 -12.96 -14.02
C SER A 676 26.42 -11.53 -14.15
N ILE A 677 25.57 -11.29 -15.16
CA ILE A 677 24.71 -10.09 -15.22
C ILE A 677 23.27 -10.55 -15.35
N THR A 678 22.40 -10.10 -14.45
CA THR A 678 20.97 -10.42 -14.47
C THR A 678 20.18 -9.23 -14.99
N PHE A 679 19.46 -9.41 -16.09
CA PHE A 679 18.61 -8.40 -16.71
C PHE A 679 17.14 -8.64 -16.32
N ARG A 680 16.58 -7.73 -15.52
CA ARG A 680 15.17 -7.70 -15.12
C ARG A 680 14.31 -7.05 -16.21
N ASP A 681 13.02 -7.38 -16.23
CA ASP A 681 12.02 -6.86 -17.18
C ASP A 681 12.40 -7.02 -18.66
N THR A 682 13.27 -7.98 -18.97
CA THR A 682 13.86 -8.18 -20.30
C THR A 682 13.64 -9.63 -20.72
N VAL A 683 13.42 -9.86 -22.02
CA VAL A 683 13.35 -11.21 -22.59
C VAL A 683 14.52 -11.49 -23.53
N LEU A 684 14.83 -12.77 -23.75
CA LEU A 684 15.93 -13.18 -24.65
C LEU A 684 15.83 -12.56 -26.06
N ALA A 685 14.61 -12.28 -26.52
CA ALA A 685 14.36 -11.68 -27.83
C ALA A 685 14.82 -10.21 -27.94
N ASP A 686 15.06 -9.53 -26.82
CA ASP A 686 15.54 -8.15 -26.79
C ASP A 686 17.05 -8.05 -27.08
N PHE A 687 17.77 -9.16 -27.01
CA PHE A 687 19.20 -9.23 -27.24
C PHE A 687 19.55 -9.58 -28.68
N THR A 688 20.58 -8.90 -29.19
CA THR A 688 21.22 -9.18 -30.46
C THR A 688 22.74 -9.16 -30.28
N PRO A 689 23.51 -9.77 -31.20
CA PRO A 689 24.97 -9.67 -31.17
C PRO A 689 25.50 -8.22 -31.19
N GLN A 690 24.69 -7.24 -31.64
CA GLN A 690 25.10 -5.83 -31.72
C GLN A 690 25.05 -5.13 -30.36
N ASN A 691 24.37 -5.72 -29.37
CA ASN A 691 24.36 -5.20 -28.01
C ASN A 691 25.72 -5.39 -27.33
N PHE A 692 26.51 -6.39 -27.74
CA PHE A 692 27.75 -6.74 -27.04
C PHE A 692 29.00 -6.14 -27.69
N LEU A 693 29.82 -5.51 -26.85
CA LEU A 693 31.14 -4.99 -27.17
C LEU A 693 32.16 -5.70 -26.28
N LEU A 694 33.27 -6.12 -26.86
CA LEU A 694 34.33 -6.85 -26.16
C LEU A 694 35.63 -6.04 -26.11
N ARG A 695 36.28 -6.04 -24.95
CA ARG A 695 37.63 -5.47 -24.77
C ARG A 695 38.55 -6.47 -24.08
N ASN A 696 39.44 -7.09 -24.86
CA ASN A 696 40.47 -7.98 -24.32
C ASN A 696 41.67 -7.16 -23.82
N SER A 697 42.34 -7.64 -22.76
CA SER A 697 43.44 -6.97 -22.07
C SER A 697 44.78 -6.92 -22.86
N GLY A 698 44.74 -6.96 -24.19
CA GLY A 698 45.95 -6.79 -25.02
C GLY A 698 45.65 -6.49 -26.49
N GLY A 699 45.82 -5.22 -26.90
CA GLY A 699 46.18 -4.81 -28.27
C GLY A 699 45.06 -4.64 -29.29
N ASP A 700 44.90 -3.38 -29.71
CA ASP A 700 44.29 -2.84 -30.95
C ASP A 700 42.90 -3.28 -31.42
N TRP A 701 42.12 -2.26 -31.80
CA TRP A 701 40.82 -2.38 -32.46
C TRP A 701 40.88 -3.36 -33.63
N GLY A 702 40.17 -4.49 -33.51
CA GLY A 702 39.82 -5.31 -34.66
C GLY A 702 39.10 -4.43 -35.69
N GLN A 703 39.80 -4.07 -36.76
CA GLN A 703 39.22 -3.30 -37.85
C GLN A 703 38.06 -4.08 -38.45
N GLY A 704 36.84 -3.60 -38.23
CA GLY A 704 35.72 -4.26 -38.85
C GLY A 704 34.33 -3.70 -38.59
N GLN A 705 34.10 -2.69 -37.74
CA GLN A 705 32.93 -1.81 -37.82
C GLN A 705 33.28 -0.42 -37.28
N GLY A 706 33.06 0.60 -38.11
CA GLY A 706 33.33 1.99 -37.73
C GLY A 706 32.41 2.42 -36.60
N LEU A 707 32.98 2.89 -35.50
CA LEU A 707 32.26 3.61 -34.47
C LEU A 707 31.76 4.94 -35.04
N PRO A 708 30.45 5.23 -35.01
CA PRO A 708 30.00 6.60 -35.12
C PRO A 708 30.26 7.27 -33.76
N PHE A 709 31.16 8.26 -33.77
CA PHE A 709 31.41 9.26 -32.71
C PHE A 709 32.32 8.87 -31.55
N LEU A 710 33.55 9.42 -31.59
CA LEU A 710 34.16 10.22 -30.52
C LEU A 710 35.35 11.02 -31.11
N ARG A 711 35.12 12.31 -31.38
CA ARG A 711 36.12 13.34 -31.06
C ARG A 711 35.39 14.40 -30.23
N PRO A 712 35.92 14.80 -29.07
CA PRO A 712 35.50 16.06 -28.48
C PRO A 712 35.85 17.16 -29.47
N GLN A 713 34.89 18.02 -29.83
CA GLN A 713 35.26 19.29 -30.45
C GLN A 713 36.11 20.06 -29.43
N PRO A 714 37.28 20.59 -29.83
CA PRO A 714 37.97 21.57 -29.00
C PRO A 714 37.06 22.78 -28.83
N ALA A 715 37.03 23.32 -27.60
CA ALA A 715 36.25 24.49 -27.25
C ALA A 715 36.50 25.66 -28.21
N GLY A 716 35.41 26.23 -28.74
CA GLY A 716 35.37 27.59 -29.27
C GLY A 716 35.06 27.73 -30.76
N VAL A 717 33.79 27.69 -31.14
CA VAL A 717 33.13 28.57 -32.14
C VAL A 717 31.64 28.66 -31.76
N PRO A 718 30.97 29.83 -31.79
CA PRO A 718 29.59 29.98 -31.34
C PRO A 718 28.54 29.57 -32.39
N GLU A 719 27.42 29.09 -31.83
CA GLU A 719 26.08 28.71 -32.36
C GLU A 719 25.99 27.49 -33.29
#